data_AF-A0A8S2A6Z5-F1
#
_entry.id   AF-A0A8S2A6Z5-F1
#
_cell.length_a   1.000
_cell.length_b   1.000
_cell.length_c   1.000
_cell.angle_alpha   90.00
_cell.angle_beta   90.00
_cell.angle_gamma   90.00
#
_symmetry.space_group_name_H-M   'P 1'
#
loop_
_entity.id
_entity.type
_entity.pdbx_description
1 polymer ?
#
loop_
_entity_poly.entity_id
_entity_poly.type
_entity_poly.pdbx_seq_one_letter_code
_entity_poly.pdbx_strand_id
1 'polypeptide(L)'
;MVIVLQPSTFDSNLYVNPKCKPSPVLIPVIDLTESDAKTQIVKACEEFGFFKVINHGVRPDLLSQLEQEAIKFFALPHSLKDKASPPDPFGYGTKRIGPNGDVGWLEYILLNANLCLGSHKTTAVFRHTPAIFREAVEEYMKEMKRMSSKVLEMVEEELKIEPKEKLSHLVKVKESDSCLRMNHYPEKEKTPVKKEIGFGEHTDPQLISLLRSNDSEGLQICVKDGTWVDVTPDHSSFFVLVGDTLQVMTNGRFKSVKHRVVTSTKRSRISMIYFAGPPLSEKIAPLSCLVPKQDDCLYNEFTWSQYKLSAYKTKLGDYRLGLFEKRPPFSLSNEFKTFYDAKFGRKKLPEEDSNKDQPDDGSSNGDVNTNSSQVTNSAQDGNTGLANGNVIREKPKKSMFPPFDSAETRTLAESLSRDIIRGNPNIKWESIKGLENAKKLLKEAVVMPIKYPTYFNGLLTPWKGILLFGPPGTGKTMLAKAVATECNTTFFNISASSVVSKWRGDSEKLIRVLFDLARHHAPSTIFLDEIDAIISQRGGEGRSEHEASRRLKTELLIQMDGLQKTNELVFVLAATNLPWELDAAMLRRLEKRILVPLPDPEARRGMFEMLLPSQPGDEPLPHDVLVEKSEGYSGSDIRILCKEAAMQPLRRTLAILEDREDVVPEEELPKIGPILPEDIDRALSNTRPSAHLHAHLYDKFNDDYGSQILK
;
A
#
# COMPACT_ATOMS: atom_id res chain seq x y z
N MET A 1 -20.39 45.11 -6.43
CA MET A 1 -20.94 44.69 -5.12
C MET A 1 -20.00 43.63 -4.58
N VAL A 2 -19.16 44.01 -3.62
CA VAL A 2 -18.11 43.15 -3.04
C VAL A 2 -18.73 42.45 -1.83
N ILE A 3 -18.71 41.11 -1.81
CA ILE A 3 -19.03 40.34 -0.61
C ILE A 3 -17.71 39.90 0.02
N VAL A 4 -17.52 40.32 1.27
CA VAL A 4 -16.36 40.04 2.12
C VAL A 4 -16.30 38.54 2.39
N LEU A 5 -15.16 37.93 2.06
CA LEU A 5 -14.83 36.54 2.37
C LEU A 5 -14.88 36.30 3.89
N GLN A 6 -15.87 35.52 4.33
CA GLN A 6 -15.68 34.67 5.51
C GLN A 6 -14.86 33.44 5.09
N PRO A 7 -13.92 32.95 5.92
CA PRO A 7 -13.12 31.79 5.58
C PRO A 7 -14.01 30.54 5.47
N SER A 8 -13.86 29.84 4.34
CA SER A 8 -14.55 28.59 4.04
C SER A 8 -14.28 27.51 5.09
N THR A 9 -15.36 26.93 5.61
CA THR A 9 -15.42 25.78 6.52
C THR A 9 -14.84 24.52 5.88
N PHE A 10 -13.66 24.11 6.35
CA PHE A 10 -13.11 22.75 6.22
C PHE A 10 -13.71 21.90 7.35
N ASP A 11 -14.83 21.18 7.18
CA ASP A 11 -15.39 20.46 8.34
C ASP A 11 -16.41 19.32 8.06
N SER A 12 -16.32 18.58 6.95
CA SER A 12 -17.26 17.46 6.70
C SER A 12 -16.82 16.10 7.29
N ASN A 13 -15.55 15.93 7.70
CA ASN A 13 -15.02 14.64 8.22
C ASN A 13 -14.83 14.60 9.75
N LEU A 14 -15.18 15.66 10.47
CA LEU A 14 -14.88 15.80 11.90
C LEU A 14 -15.99 15.33 12.84
N TYR A 15 -17.15 14.92 12.32
CA TYR A 15 -18.35 14.67 13.14
C TYR A 15 -18.91 13.26 12.94
N VAL A 16 -19.36 12.62 14.02
CA VAL A 16 -20.02 11.31 13.99
C VAL A 16 -21.50 11.44 14.38
N ASN A 17 -22.39 10.75 13.65
CA ASN A 17 -23.80 10.63 14.01
C ASN A 17 -23.98 9.53 15.09
N PRO A 18 -24.68 9.79 16.20
CA PRO A 18 -24.75 8.86 17.33
C PRO A 18 -25.83 7.79 17.10
N LYS A 19 -25.51 6.72 16.37
CA LYS A 19 -26.25 5.45 16.50
C LYS A 19 -25.47 4.50 17.43
N CYS A 20 -25.50 4.77 18.74
CA CYS A 20 -25.10 3.80 19.77
C CYS A 20 -26.38 3.13 20.30
N LYS A 21 -26.55 1.82 20.10
CA LYS A 21 -27.56 1.06 20.87
C LYS A 21 -27.03 0.87 22.30
N PRO A 22 -27.83 1.14 23.35
CA PRO A 22 -27.39 1.07 24.75
C PRO A 22 -27.48 -0.36 25.30
N SER A 23 -26.95 -1.34 24.56
CA SER A 23 -26.76 -2.68 25.12
C SER A 23 -25.41 -2.66 25.85
N PRO A 24 -25.34 -2.91 27.17
CA PRO A 24 -24.07 -2.91 27.88
C PRO A 24 -23.29 -4.13 27.45
N VAL A 25 -22.44 -3.97 26.43
CA VAL A 25 -21.42 -4.98 26.13
C VAL A 25 -20.44 -4.96 27.30
N LEU A 26 -20.46 -6.03 28.08
CA LEU A 26 -19.58 -6.17 29.24
C LEU A 26 -18.16 -6.46 28.74
N ILE A 27 -17.30 -5.46 28.82
CA ILE A 27 -15.88 -5.60 28.49
C ILE A 27 -15.24 -6.59 29.47
N PRO A 28 -14.52 -7.62 29.01
CA PRO A 28 -13.84 -8.56 29.89
C PRO A 28 -12.87 -7.83 30.83
N VAL A 29 -12.98 -8.10 32.13
CA VAL A 29 -12.08 -7.57 33.16
C VAL A 29 -11.24 -8.73 33.67
N ILE A 30 -9.93 -8.60 33.55
CA ILE A 30 -8.98 -9.67 33.84
C ILE A 30 -8.06 -9.22 34.96
N ASP A 31 -8.02 -10.02 36.02
CA ASP A 31 -7.06 -9.89 37.09
C ASP A 31 -5.78 -10.65 36.76
N LEU A 32 -4.65 -9.96 36.59
CA LEU A 32 -3.37 -10.60 36.26
C LEU A 32 -2.75 -11.45 37.38
N THR A 33 -3.38 -11.50 38.55
CA THR A 33 -2.95 -12.31 39.69
C THR A 33 -3.72 -13.62 39.82
N GLU A 34 -4.86 -13.76 39.14
CA GLU A 34 -5.67 -14.98 39.13
C GLU A 34 -5.02 -16.10 38.31
N SER A 35 -5.24 -17.34 38.72
CA SER A 35 -4.63 -18.52 38.08
C SER A 35 -5.20 -18.83 36.69
N ASP A 36 -6.43 -18.43 36.42
CA ASP A 36 -7.14 -18.60 35.14
C ASP A 36 -7.04 -17.37 34.22
N ALA A 37 -6.28 -16.34 34.62
CA ALA A 37 -6.08 -15.11 33.85
C ALA A 37 -5.66 -15.40 32.40
N LYS A 38 -4.78 -16.38 32.17
CA LYS A 38 -4.32 -16.76 30.82
C LYS A 38 -5.46 -17.26 29.92
N THR A 39 -6.39 -18.04 30.46
CA THR A 39 -7.56 -18.55 29.75
C THR A 39 -8.54 -17.42 29.45
N GLN A 40 -8.75 -16.52 30.43
CA GLN A 40 -9.58 -15.32 30.24
C GLN A 40 -9.00 -14.39 29.16
N ILE A 41 -7.67 -14.21 29.12
CA ILE A 41 -6.99 -13.38 28.12
C ILE A 41 -7.21 -13.94 26.72
N VAL A 42 -6.96 -15.23 26.51
CA VAL A 42 -7.16 -15.86 25.19
C VAL A 42 -8.61 -15.72 24.75
N LYS A 43 -9.57 -15.97 25.64
CA LYS A 43 -11.00 -15.82 25.33
C LYS A 43 -11.35 -14.38 24.94
N ALA A 44 -10.85 -13.39 25.68
CA ALA A 44 -11.10 -11.99 25.37
C ALA A 44 -10.44 -11.54 24.06
N CYS A 45 -9.25 -12.05 23.75
CA CYS A 45 -8.57 -11.83 22.46
C CYS A 45 -9.37 -12.41 21.29
N GLU A 46 -10.00 -13.59 21.46
CA GLU A 46 -10.84 -14.21 20.43
C GLU A 46 -12.19 -13.50 20.24
N GLU A 47 -12.82 -13.10 21.34
CA GLU A 47 -14.17 -12.53 21.34
C GLU A 47 -14.17 -11.05 20.94
N PHE A 48 -13.26 -10.25 21.51
CA PHE A 48 -13.26 -8.79 21.38
C PHE A 48 -11.97 -8.23 20.77
N GLY A 49 -10.85 -8.94 20.89
CA GLY A 49 -9.53 -8.35 20.63
C GLY A 49 -9.20 -7.22 21.61
N PHE A 50 -9.93 -7.14 22.73
CA PHE A 50 -9.92 -6.02 23.67
C PHE A 50 -10.33 -6.50 25.07
N PHE A 51 -9.60 -6.07 26.10
CA PHE A 51 -9.96 -6.36 27.49
C PHE A 51 -9.38 -5.35 28.46
N LYS A 52 -9.99 -5.26 29.65
CA LYS A 52 -9.51 -4.49 30.78
C LYS A 52 -8.65 -5.37 31.68
N VAL A 53 -7.60 -4.79 32.23
CA VAL A 53 -6.63 -5.43 33.12
C VAL A 53 -6.60 -4.68 34.44
N ILE A 54 -6.81 -5.42 35.52
CA ILE A 54 -6.71 -4.96 36.91
C ILE A 54 -5.57 -5.72 37.63
N ASN A 55 -5.21 -5.24 38.83
CA ASN A 55 -4.17 -5.86 39.68
C ASN A 55 -2.85 -6.11 38.92
N HIS A 56 -2.51 -5.17 38.05
CA HIS A 56 -1.38 -5.25 37.11
C HIS A 56 -0.02 -4.91 37.75
N GLY A 57 0.00 -4.47 39.01
CA GLY A 57 1.23 -4.25 39.79
C GLY A 57 1.95 -2.91 39.54
N VAL A 58 1.48 -2.09 38.59
CA VAL A 58 1.99 -0.73 38.36
C VAL A 58 1.56 0.19 39.51
N ARG A 59 2.51 0.97 40.03
CA ARG A 59 2.29 1.82 41.22
C ARG A 59 1.34 3.00 40.91
N PRO A 60 0.28 3.24 41.70
CA PRO A 60 -0.68 4.34 41.43
C PRO A 60 -0.09 5.75 41.49
N ASP A 61 0.94 5.96 42.32
CA ASP A 61 1.69 7.21 42.42
C ASP A 61 2.40 7.56 41.11
N LEU A 62 3.02 6.56 40.45
CA LEU A 62 3.63 6.72 39.13
C LEU A 62 2.60 7.13 38.07
N LEU A 63 1.42 6.50 38.05
CA LEU A 63 0.34 6.82 37.11
C LEU A 63 -0.14 8.27 37.29
N SER A 64 -0.33 8.68 38.54
CA SER A 64 -0.80 10.02 38.91
C SER A 64 0.26 11.07 38.56
N GLN A 65 1.53 10.81 38.87
CA GLN A 65 2.65 11.69 38.56
C GLN A 65 2.81 11.89 37.06
N LEU A 66 2.78 10.80 36.27
CA LEU A 66 2.90 10.88 34.82
C LEU A 66 1.77 11.72 34.20
N GLU A 67 0.54 11.56 34.72
CA GLU A 67 -0.61 12.33 34.24
C GLU A 67 -0.47 13.81 34.54
N GLN A 68 -0.11 14.16 35.78
CA GLN A 68 0.08 15.55 36.19
C GLN A 68 1.18 16.23 35.36
N GLU A 69 2.30 15.55 35.13
CA GLU A 69 3.38 16.11 34.32
C GLU A 69 3.02 16.22 32.84
N ALA A 70 2.27 15.26 32.29
CA ALA A 70 1.72 15.37 30.94
C ALA A 70 0.76 16.57 30.81
N ILE A 71 -0.13 16.79 31.78
CA ILE A 71 -1.01 17.97 31.84
C ILE A 71 -0.19 19.25 31.81
N LYS A 72 0.84 19.35 32.66
CA LYS A 72 1.73 20.52 32.71
C LYS A 72 2.40 20.78 31.36
N PHE A 73 2.86 19.73 30.67
CA PHE A 73 3.41 19.86 29.32
C PHE A 73 2.37 20.41 28.33
N PHE A 74 1.16 19.84 28.28
CA PHE A 74 0.13 20.28 27.34
C PHE A 74 -0.41 21.69 27.65
N ALA A 75 -0.33 22.13 28.90
CA ALA A 75 -0.64 23.49 29.32
C ALA A 75 0.40 24.54 28.89
N LEU A 76 1.58 24.13 28.40
CA LEU A 76 2.58 25.08 27.89
C LEU A 76 2.04 25.85 26.67
N PRO A 77 2.50 27.10 26.46
CA PRO A 77 2.21 27.86 25.23
C PRO A 77 2.59 27.07 23.97
N HIS A 78 1.79 27.21 22.91
CA HIS A 78 2.04 26.54 21.63
C HIS A 78 3.46 26.75 21.09
N SER A 79 4.01 27.96 21.23
CA SER A 79 5.38 28.28 20.81
C SER A 79 6.48 27.47 21.53
N LEU A 80 6.22 26.96 22.73
CA LEU A 80 7.13 26.07 23.44
C LEU A 80 6.92 24.61 23.06
N LYS A 81 5.66 24.18 22.88
CA LYS A 81 5.34 22.81 22.43
C LYS A 81 5.84 22.54 21.01
N ASP A 82 5.72 23.52 20.11
CA ASP A 82 6.14 23.42 18.70
C ASP A 82 7.66 23.22 18.53
N LYS A 83 8.47 23.56 19.55
CA LYS A 83 9.92 23.25 19.53
C LYS A 83 10.20 21.75 19.53
N ALA A 84 9.24 20.92 19.95
CA ALA A 84 9.32 19.47 19.90
C ALA A 84 8.67 18.88 18.64
N SER A 85 8.13 19.70 17.72
CA SER A 85 7.57 19.25 16.43
C SER A 85 8.63 19.10 15.33
N PRO A 86 8.32 18.38 14.23
CA PRO A 86 7.16 17.51 14.02
C PRO A 86 7.34 16.14 14.70
N PRO A 87 6.26 15.36 14.87
CA PRO A 87 6.28 14.07 15.56
C PRO A 87 6.85 12.93 14.67
N ASP A 88 7.90 13.20 13.89
CA ASP A 88 8.51 12.26 12.95
C ASP A 88 10.04 12.17 13.15
N PRO A 89 10.59 11.02 13.59
CA PRO A 89 9.87 9.81 14.02
C PRO A 89 9.24 9.94 15.43
N PHE A 90 9.66 10.95 16.21
CA PHE A 90 9.24 11.19 17.59
C PHE A 90 9.25 12.69 17.87
N GLY A 91 8.34 13.17 18.73
CA GLY A 91 8.16 14.58 19.02
C GLY A 91 6.72 14.94 19.38
N TYR A 92 6.42 16.23 19.33
CA TYR A 92 5.08 16.80 19.56
C TYR A 92 4.32 16.98 18.24
N GLY A 93 3.05 16.61 18.24
CA GLY A 93 2.13 16.76 17.12
C GLY A 93 0.82 17.42 17.55
N THR A 94 0.18 18.12 16.62
CA THR A 94 -1.14 18.72 16.83
C THR A 94 -2.01 18.50 15.60
N LYS A 95 -3.26 18.09 15.83
CA LYS A 95 -4.32 17.81 14.86
C LYS A 95 -4.02 16.74 13.81
N ARG A 96 -2.96 16.90 13.02
CA ARG A 96 -2.54 15.95 11.98
C ARG A 96 -2.07 14.63 12.58
N ILE A 97 -2.57 13.52 12.04
CA ILE A 97 -2.23 12.16 12.43
C ILE A 97 -1.58 11.48 11.21
N GLY A 98 -0.30 11.14 11.31
CA GLY A 98 0.43 10.56 10.18
C GLY A 98 0.59 11.53 8.98
N PRO A 99 1.11 11.05 7.84
CA PRO A 99 1.43 11.89 6.69
C PRO A 99 0.27 12.05 5.69
N ASN A 100 -0.80 11.24 5.78
CA ASN A 100 -1.80 11.08 4.71
C ASN A 100 -3.08 11.90 4.91
N GLY A 101 -2.99 13.02 5.64
CA GLY A 101 -4.08 13.98 5.76
C GLY A 101 -5.16 13.64 6.79
N ASP A 102 -4.95 12.62 7.64
CA ASP A 102 -5.84 12.35 8.76
C ASP A 102 -5.72 13.46 9.82
N VAL A 103 -6.86 13.90 10.34
CA VAL A 103 -6.96 14.99 11.32
C VAL A 103 -7.89 14.56 12.44
N GLY A 104 -7.53 14.90 13.68
CA GLY A 104 -8.39 14.73 14.84
C GLY A 104 -8.29 15.92 15.79
N TRP A 105 -9.27 16.06 16.68
CA TRP A 105 -9.22 17.06 17.76
C TRP A 105 -8.33 16.59 18.91
N LEU A 106 -7.01 16.60 18.68
CA LEU A 106 -6.02 16.27 19.70
C LEU A 106 -4.70 17.01 19.50
N GLU A 107 -3.92 17.04 20.55
CA GLU A 107 -2.47 17.21 20.53
C GLU A 107 -1.80 16.01 21.18
N TYR A 108 -0.54 15.71 20.85
CA TYR A 108 0.11 14.49 21.32
C TYR A 108 1.63 14.56 21.36
N ILE A 109 2.22 13.69 22.18
CA ILE A 109 3.65 13.41 22.23
C ILE A 109 3.86 11.96 21.77
N LEU A 110 4.86 11.74 20.92
CA LEU A 110 5.30 10.41 20.50
C LEU A 110 6.77 10.20 20.91
N LEU A 111 7.05 9.12 21.64
CA LEU A 111 8.36 8.81 22.22
C LEU A 111 8.77 7.37 21.90
N ASN A 112 10.07 7.13 21.71
CA ASN A 112 10.63 5.79 21.54
C ASN A 112 10.75 5.09 22.90
N ALA A 113 10.43 3.79 22.97
CA ALA A 113 10.51 3.03 24.22
C ALA A 113 11.86 2.32 24.47
N ASN A 114 12.72 2.15 23.45
CA ASN A 114 13.98 1.39 23.56
C ASN A 114 15.25 2.23 23.40
N LEU A 115 15.14 3.46 22.89
CA LEU A 115 16.28 4.37 22.78
C LEU A 115 16.29 5.37 23.93
N CYS A 116 17.45 5.50 24.59
CA CYS A 116 17.79 6.69 25.37
C CYS A 116 17.36 7.93 24.58
N LEU A 117 16.79 8.92 25.27
CA LEU A 117 16.23 10.17 24.75
C LEU A 117 17.28 11.11 24.08
N GLY A 118 18.27 10.55 23.37
CA GLY A 118 19.38 11.22 22.71
C GLY A 118 19.07 11.72 21.30
N SER A 119 17.86 11.47 20.77
CA SER A 119 17.38 12.28 19.63
C SER A 119 17.11 13.69 20.13
N HIS A 120 17.73 14.69 19.50
CA HIS A 120 17.55 16.11 19.84
C HIS A 120 16.07 16.53 19.97
N LYS A 121 15.16 15.91 19.22
CA LYS A 121 13.70 16.16 19.29
C LYS A 121 13.05 15.57 20.53
N THR A 122 13.45 14.36 20.90
CA THR A 122 12.98 13.72 22.13
C THR A 122 13.49 14.48 23.36
N THR A 123 14.74 14.95 23.33
CA THR A 123 15.27 15.87 24.35
C THR A 123 14.48 17.19 24.40
N ALA A 124 13.98 17.68 23.26
CA ALA A 124 13.20 18.92 23.18
C ALA A 124 11.85 18.83 23.92
N VAL A 125 11.22 17.65 23.95
CA VAL A 125 10.00 17.42 24.77
C VAL A 125 10.29 17.70 26.24
N PHE A 126 11.43 17.23 26.74
CA PHE A 126 11.79 17.35 28.15
C PHE A 126 12.53 18.64 28.52
N ARG A 127 12.90 19.47 27.53
CA ARG A 127 13.75 20.65 27.73
C ARG A 127 13.11 21.73 28.60
N HIS A 128 11.79 21.82 28.56
CA HIS A 128 11.00 22.83 29.26
C HIS A 128 10.12 22.22 30.36
N THR A 129 10.29 20.94 30.66
CA THR A 129 9.60 20.24 31.75
C THR A 129 10.60 19.86 32.85
N PRO A 130 10.14 19.68 34.10
CA PRO A 130 11.05 19.27 35.16
C PRO A 130 11.59 17.86 34.90
N ALA A 131 12.76 17.54 35.47
CA ALA A 131 13.40 16.21 35.35
C ALA A 131 12.45 15.07 35.77
N ILE A 132 11.55 15.36 36.70
CA ILE A 132 10.52 14.47 37.21
C ILE A 132 9.58 13.91 36.12
N PHE A 133 9.33 14.66 35.04
CA PHE A 133 8.50 14.18 33.93
C PHE A 133 9.22 13.09 33.14
N ARG A 134 10.51 13.31 32.88
CA ARG A 134 11.36 12.35 32.18
C ARG A 134 11.48 11.04 32.97
N GLU A 135 11.75 11.15 34.28
CA GLU A 135 11.85 9.99 35.17
C GLU A 135 10.55 9.19 35.21
N ALA A 136 9.40 9.88 35.34
CA ALA A 136 8.09 9.23 35.29
C ALA A 136 7.83 8.52 33.96
N VAL A 137 8.22 9.12 32.82
CA VAL A 137 8.11 8.49 31.49
C VAL A 137 8.96 7.22 31.40
N GLU A 138 10.23 7.29 31.81
CA GLU A 138 11.17 6.18 31.75
C GLU A 138 10.71 5.02 32.65
N GLU A 139 10.26 5.31 33.88
CA GLU A 139 9.73 4.31 34.80
C GLU A 139 8.43 3.69 34.26
N TYR A 140 7.51 4.50 33.74
CA TYR A 140 6.26 4.01 33.15
C TYR A 140 6.52 3.09 31.95
N MET A 141 7.42 3.47 31.03
CA MET A 141 7.78 2.61 29.89
C MET A 141 8.34 1.25 30.32
N LYS A 142 9.13 1.22 31.41
CA LYS A 142 9.66 -0.02 31.98
C LYS A 142 8.55 -0.92 32.52
N GLU A 143 7.60 -0.35 33.25
CA GLU A 143 6.43 -1.09 33.75
C GLU A 143 5.52 -1.57 32.61
N MET A 144 5.33 -0.76 31.56
CA MET A 144 4.56 -1.16 30.38
C MET A 144 5.23 -2.30 29.62
N LYS A 145 6.56 -2.27 29.46
CA LYS A 145 7.33 -3.36 28.85
C LYS A 145 7.24 -4.65 29.66
N ARG A 146 7.23 -4.56 30.99
CA ARG A 146 7.03 -5.71 31.88
C ARG A 146 5.62 -6.28 31.75
N MET A 147 4.60 -5.42 31.76
CA MET A 147 3.20 -5.84 31.65
C MET A 147 2.90 -6.47 30.29
N SER A 148 3.36 -5.86 29.19
CA SER A 148 3.16 -6.40 27.84
C SER A 148 3.83 -7.75 27.67
N SER A 149 5.03 -7.93 28.23
CA SER A 149 5.73 -9.22 28.26
C SER A 149 4.91 -10.28 29.02
N LYS A 150 4.41 -9.94 30.22
CA LYS A 150 3.60 -10.87 31.04
C LYS A 150 2.30 -11.29 30.34
N VAL A 151 1.61 -10.35 29.69
CA VAL A 151 0.39 -10.66 28.92
C VAL A 151 0.69 -11.58 27.74
N LEU A 152 1.78 -11.34 27.01
CA LEU A 152 2.19 -12.20 25.89
C LEU A 152 2.65 -13.59 26.36
N GLU A 153 3.33 -13.70 27.50
CA GLU A 153 3.70 -14.98 28.14
C GLU A 153 2.44 -15.80 28.50
N MET A 154 1.43 -15.16 29.10
CA MET A 154 0.15 -15.83 29.40
C MET A 154 -0.55 -16.34 28.14
N VAL A 155 -0.51 -15.57 27.05
CA VAL A 155 -1.02 -16.00 25.73
C VAL A 155 -0.23 -17.19 25.19
N GLU A 156 1.09 -17.16 25.26
CA GLU A 156 1.95 -18.26 24.82
C GLU A 156 1.68 -19.55 25.58
N GLU A 157 1.56 -19.46 26.90
CA GLU A 157 1.29 -20.60 27.78
C GLU A 157 -0.06 -21.25 27.46
N GLU A 158 -1.11 -20.44 27.29
CA GLU A 158 -2.46 -20.94 27.03
C GLU A 158 -2.59 -21.51 25.62
N LEU A 159 -1.94 -20.89 24.62
CA LEU A 159 -1.91 -21.37 23.24
C LEU A 159 -0.88 -22.48 22.99
N LYS A 160 -0.06 -22.84 23.99
CA LYS A 160 1.03 -23.82 23.88
C LYS A 160 1.99 -23.51 22.73
N ILE A 161 2.37 -22.24 22.60
CA ILE A 161 3.28 -21.76 21.55
C ILE A 161 4.70 -22.23 21.87
N GLU A 162 5.33 -22.92 20.93
CA GLU A 162 6.74 -23.29 20.99
C GLU A 162 7.56 -22.58 19.88
N PRO A 163 8.79 -22.12 20.17
CA PRO A 163 9.46 -22.16 21.47
C PRO A 163 8.80 -21.22 22.49
N LYS A 164 8.92 -21.52 23.79
CA LYS A 164 8.53 -20.60 24.87
C LYS A 164 9.15 -19.21 24.67
N GLU A 165 8.45 -18.17 25.12
CA GLU A 165 8.85 -16.76 24.97
C GLU A 165 8.89 -16.25 23.53
N LYS A 166 8.29 -16.93 22.55
CA LYS A 166 8.38 -16.52 21.14
C LYS A 166 7.81 -15.12 20.85
N LEU A 167 6.66 -14.77 21.42
CA LEU A 167 5.98 -13.47 21.31
C LEU A 167 6.55 -12.45 22.31
N SER A 168 6.72 -12.84 23.58
CA SER A 168 7.21 -11.95 24.63
C SER A 168 8.66 -11.51 24.40
N HIS A 169 9.50 -12.35 23.81
CA HIS A 169 10.85 -11.98 23.38
C HIS A 169 10.85 -10.81 22.39
N LEU A 170 9.87 -10.75 21.47
CA LEU A 170 9.80 -9.70 20.44
C LEU A 170 9.69 -8.29 21.04
N VAL A 171 9.09 -8.17 22.23
CA VAL A 171 8.93 -6.89 22.91
C VAL A 171 9.99 -6.66 23.99
N LYS A 172 10.65 -7.73 24.49
CA LYS A 172 11.75 -7.66 25.48
C LYS A 172 13.07 -7.19 24.88
N VAL A 173 13.40 -7.60 23.67
CA VAL A 173 14.69 -7.28 23.02
C VAL A 173 14.93 -5.79 22.89
N LYS A 174 16.22 -5.38 22.84
CA LYS A 174 16.61 -3.97 22.75
C LYS A 174 16.23 -3.35 21.41
N GLU A 175 16.20 -4.18 20.38
CA GLU A 175 15.91 -3.83 19.00
C GLU A 175 14.41 -3.70 18.72
N SER A 176 13.55 -3.95 19.72
CA SER A 176 12.10 -3.82 19.58
C SER A 176 11.73 -2.39 19.17
N ASP A 177 10.68 -2.25 18.38
CA ASP A 177 10.22 -0.96 17.85
C ASP A 177 8.99 -0.47 18.62
N SER A 178 9.07 -0.56 19.95
CA SER A 178 8.02 -0.09 20.86
C SER A 178 8.05 1.43 21.01
N CYS A 179 6.89 2.03 21.22
CA CYS A 179 6.76 3.47 21.42
C CYS A 179 5.68 3.82 22.46
N LEU A 180 5.82 5.00 23.07
CA LEU A 180 4.81 5.58 23.94
C LEU A 180 4.20 6.79 23.25
N ARG A 181 2.87 6.83 23.22
CA ARG A 181 2.10 7.99 22.77
C ARG A 181 1.27 8.54 23.91
N MET A 182 1.37 9.85 24.14
CA MET A 182 0.48 10.56 25.05
C MET A 182 -0.42 11.47 24.24
N ASN A 183 -1.72 11.20 24.24
CA ASN A 183 -2.72 12.01 23.57
C ASN A 183 -3.44 12.90 24.59
N HIS A 184 -3.57 14.17 24.28
CA HIS A 184 -4.42 15.12 25.00
C HIS A 184 -5.55 15.59 24.07
N TYR A 185 -6.78 15.40 24.53
CA TYR A 185 -8.00 15.84 23.89
C TYR A 185 -8.54 17.02 24.73
N PRO A 186 -8.31 18.27 24.31
CA PRO A 186 -8.68 19.44 25.11
C PRO A 186 -10.19 19.59 25.26
N GLU A 187 -10.60 20.19 26.38
CA GLU A 187 -11.99 20.60 26.60
C GLU A 187 -12.44 21.67 25.58
N LYS A 188 -13.75 21.78 25.37
CA LYS A 188 -14.35 22.76 24.45
C LYS A 188 -15.36 23.65 25.18
N GLU A 189 -15.34 24.94 24.87
CA GLU A 189 -16.23 25.94 25.48
C GLU A 189 -17.69 25.88 25.00
N LYS A 190 -17.99 25.16 23.91
CA LYS A 190 -19.35 25.05 23.34
C LYS A 190 -19.70 23.60 23.05
N THR A 191 -20.94 23.19 23.34
CA THR A 191 -21.53 21.89 23.01
C THR A 191 -21.94 21.84 21.53
N PRO A 192 -21.17 21.20 20.63
CA PRO A 192 -21.65 20.94 19.27
C PRO A 192 -22.83 19.96 19.30
N VAL A 193 -23.74 20.11 18.33
CA VAL A 193 -24.89 19.20 18.11
C VAL A 193 -24.43 17.79 17.70
N LYS A 194 -23.18 17.62 17.25
CA LYS A 194 -22.56 16.34 16.88
C LYS A 194 -21.24 16.13 17.63
N LYS A 195 -20.97 14.90 18.08
CA LYS A 195 -19.69 14.57 18.73
C LYS A 195 -18.55 14.58 17.69
N GLU A 196 -17.47 15.30 17.98
CA GLU A 196 -16.31 15.38 17.11
C GLU A 196 -15.33 14.21 17.28
N ILE A 197 -14.63 13.85 16.21
CA ILE A 197 -13.58 12.83 16.21
C ILE A 197 -12.31 13.40 16.86
N GLY A 198 -11.97 12.88 18.04
CA GLY A 198 -10.69 13.15 18.69
C GLY A 198 -9.56 12.39 17.99
N PHE A 199 -9.75 11.09 17.78
CA PHE A 199 -8.84 10.23 17.03
C PHE A 199 -9.66 9.28 16.16
N GLY A 200 -9.36 9.24 14.85
CA GLY A 200 -10.11 8.46 13.87
C GLY A 200 -10.10 6.97 14.15
N GLU A 201 -11.05 6.26 13.54
CA GLU A 201 -11.11 4.80 13.64
C GLU A 201 -9.89 4.14 12.99
N HIS A 202 -9.34 3.12 13.66
CA HIS A 202 -8.20 2.34 13.16
C HIS A 202 -8.02 1.05 13.97
N THR A 203 -7.20 0.15 13.45
CA THR A 203 -6.55 -0.91 14.22
C THR A 203 -5.09 -0.53 14.48
N ASP A 204 -4.50 -1.09 15.53
CA ASP A 204 -3.09 -0.86 15.86
C ASP A 204 -2.17 -1.81 15.11
N PRO A 205 -1.11 -1.33 14.44
CA PRO A 205 -0.22 -2.19 13.68
C PRO A 205 0.57 -3.23 14.50
N GLN A 206 0.94 -2.91 15.74
CA GLN A 206 1.88 -3.67 16.58
C GLN A 206 1.31 -5.01 17.10
N LEU A 207 1.99 -5.68 18.05
CA LEU A 207 1.48 -6.91 18.67
C LEU A 207 0.29 -6.61 19.58
N ILE A 208 0.52 -5.76 20.58
CA ILE A 208 -0.50 -5.30 21.52
C ILE A 208 -0.27 -3.83 21.88
N SER A 209 -1.33 -3.13 22.27
CA SER A 209 -1.26 -1.79 22.86
C SER A 209 -1.79 -1.81 24.29
N LEU A 210 -1.08 -1.16 25.21
CA LEU A 210 -1.53 -0.93 26.59
C LEU A 210 -1.99 0.53 26.71
N LEU A 211 -3.29 0.74 26.89
CA LEU A 211 -3.90 2.05 27.01
C LEU A 211 -4.36 2.31 28.44
N ARG A 212 -3.96 3.45 28.99
CA ARG A 212 -4.53 4.02 30.22
C ARG A 212 -4.99 5.45 29.94
N SER A 213 -6.11 5.86 30.51
CA SER A 213 -6.58 7.26 30.44
C SER A 213 -6.98 7.79 31.80
N ASN A 214 -7.23 9.08 31.90
CA ASN A 214 -7.97 9.63 33.04
C ASN A 214 -9.46 9.23 32.98
N ASP A 215 -10.25 9.64 33.96
CA ASP A 215 -11.70 9.34 34.08
C ASP A 215 -12.59 10.10 33.07
N SER A 216 -12.03 10.52 31.94
CA SER A 216 -12.76 11.18 30.87
C SER A 216 -13.15 10.16 29.81
N GLU A 217 -14.45 10.11 29.52
CA GLU A 217 -15.04 9.29 28.46
C GLU A 217 -14.47 9.62 27.07
N GLY A 218 -14.64 8.69 26.13
CA GLY A 218 -14.42 8.96 24.71
C GLY A 218 -13.83 7.80 23.93
N LEU A 219 -13.23 6.80 24.58
CA LEU A 219 -12.77 5.59 23.90
C LEU A 219 -13.98 4.79 23.44
N GLN A 220 -14.00 4.42 22.16
CA GLN A 220 -14.98 3.51 21.60
C GLN A 220 -14.28 2.37 20.88
N ILE A 221 -14.84 1.17 20.97
CA ILE A 221 -14.40 -0.01 20.22
C ILE A 221 -15.53 -0.46 19.28
N CYS A 222 -15.15 -1.03 18.15
CA CYS A 222 -16.06 -1.67 17.22
C CYS A 222 -16.07 -3.17 17.52
N VAL A 223 -17.22 -3.69 17.97
CA VAL A 223 -17.40 -5.13 18.22
C VAL A 223 -17.69 -5.88 16.92
N LYS A 224 -17.70 -7.22 16.96
CA LYS A 224 -17.79 -8.09 15.77
C LYS A 224 -18.99 -7.83 14.85
N ASP A 225 -20.09 -7.33 15.39
CA ASP A 225 -21.31 -7.00 14.62
C ASP A 225 -21.25 -5.61 13.94
N GLY A 226 -20.12 -4.89 14.08
CA GLY A 226 -19.93 -3.54 13.53
C GLY A 226 -20.42 -2.42 14.44
N THR A 227 -20.99 -2.74 15.60
CA THR A 227 -21.49 -1.74 16.55
C THR A 227 -20.35 -1.06 17.31
N TRP A 228 -20.44 0.27 17.45
CA TRP A 228 -19.54 1.04 18.29
C TRP A 228 -20.04 1.07 19.74
N VAL A 229 -19.18 0.64 20.67
CA VAL A 229 -19.46 0.59 22.10
C VAL A 229 -18.56 1.58 22.82
N ASP A 230 -19.15 2.38 23.71
CA ASP A 230 -18.42 3.26 24.62
C ASP A 230 -17.72 2.42 25.71
N VAL A 231 -16.42 2.63 25.87
CA VAL A 231 -15.63 2.02 26.94
C VAL A 231 -15.68 2.94 28.16
N THR A 232 -16.20 2.42 29.28
CA THR A 232 -16.20 3.14 30.55
C THR A 232 -14.75 3.44 30.97
N PRO A 233 -14.38 4.70 31.20
CA PRO A 233 -13.02 5.05 31.59
C PRO A 233 -12.73 4.52 33.01
N ASP A 234 -11.49 4.12 33.23
CA ASP A 234 -10.99 3.73 34.54
C ASP A 234 -9.51 4.12 34.64
N HIS A 235 -9.22 5.13 35.45
CA HIS A 235 -7.86 5.65 35.63
C HIS A 235 -6.90 4.70 36.35
N SER A 236 -7.43 3.70 37.05
CA SER A 236 -6.69 2.74 37.88
C SER A 236 -6.33 1.45 37.12
N SER A 237 -6.86 1.28 35.91
CA SER A 237 -6.74 0.06 35.11
C SER A 237 -6.08 0.31 33.76
N PHE A 238 -5.75 -0.78 33.06
CA PHE A 238 -5.27 -0.73 31.68
C PHE A 238 -6.26 -1.42 30.74
N PHE A 239 -6.33 -0.94 29.50
CA PHE A 239 -7.00 -1.62 28.41
C PHE A 239 -5.95 -2.17 27.45
N VAL A 240 -6.07 -3.45 27.11
CA VAL A 240 -5.18 -4.14 26.17
C VAL A 240 -5.91 -4.29 24.85
N LEU A 241 -5.25 -3.84 23.78
CA LEU A 241 -5.74 -3.95 22.41
C LEU A 241 -4.89 -4.96 21.65
N VAL A 242 -5.53 -5.92 20.99
CA VAL A 242 -4.87 -6.80 20.02
C VAL A 242 -4.55 -5.98 18.77
N GLY A 243 -3.29 -6.02 18.33
CA GLY A 243 -2.85 -5.38 17.09
C GLY A 243 -2.73 -6.36 15.93
N ASP A 244 -2.56 -5.79 14.74
CA ASP A 244 -2.51 -6.49 13.46
C ASP A 244 -1.41 -7.55 13.40
N THR A 245 -0.25 -7.28 14.02
CA THR A 245 0.87 -8.23 14.05
C THR A 245 0.49 -9.51 14.82
N LEU A 246 -0.18 -9.36 15.97
CA LEU A 246 -0.62 -10.52 16.75
C LEU A 246 -1.76 -11.27 16.03
N GLN A 247 -2.62 -10.56 15.30
CA GLN A 247 -3.61 -11.19 14.43
C GLN A 247 -2.95 -12.08 13.37
N VAL A 248 -1.90 -11.59 12.69
CA VAL A 248 -1.19 -12.40 11.69
C VAL A 248 -0.53 -13.61 12.32
N MET A 249 0.19 -13.42 13.43
CA MET A 249 0.92 -14.51 14.10
C MET A 249 0.00 -15.60 14.65
N THR A 250 -1.23 -15.25 15.00
CA THR A 250 -2.28 -16.20 15.42
C THR A 250 -3.19 -16.64 14.28
N ASN A 251 -2.82 -16.35 13.03
CA ASN A 251 -3.54 -16.71 11.81
C ASN A 251 -5.03 -16.27 11.82
N GLY A 252 -5.31 -15.07 12.33
CA GLY A 252 -6.66 -14.52 12.38
C GLY A 252 -7.50 -14.97 13.58
N ARG A 253 -6.94 -15.82 14.46
CA ARG A 253 -7.62 -16.26 15.70
C ARG A 253 -7.91 -15.08 16.62
N PHE A 254 -6.94 -14.18 16.81
CA PHE A 254 -7.15 -12.94 17.55
C PHE A 254 -7.30 -11.80 16.57
N LYS A 255 -8.51 -11.27 16.39
CA LYS A 255 -8.75 -10.15 15.47
C LYS A 255 -8.34 -8.84 16.14
N SER A 256 -7.65 -7.98 15.40
CA SER A 256 -7.27 -6.65 15.88
C SER A 256 -8.51 -5.80 16.10
N VAL A 257 -8.56 -5.13 17.24
CA VAL A 257 -9.74 -4.33 17.62
C VAL A 257 -9.71 -2.99 16.91
N LYS A 258 -10.76 -2.72 16.13
CA LYS A 258 -10.97 -1.39 15.55
C LYS A 258 -11.49 -0.47 16.65
N HIS A 259 -10.82 0.64 16.86
CA HIS A 259 -11.13 1.56 17.95
C HIS A 259 -10.97 3.02 17.50
N ARG A 260 -11.62 3.94 18.21
CA ARG A 260 -11.56 5.39 17.96
C ARG A 260 -11.70 6.17 19.25
N VAL A 261 -11.41 7.47 19.19
CA VAL A 261 -11.68 8.39 20.29
C VAL A 261 -12.59 9.51 19.84
N VAL A 262 -13.69 9.68 20.56
CA VAL A 262 -14.65 10.75 20.36
C VAL A 262 -14.47 11.77 21.49
N THR A 263 -14.42 13.06 21.16
CA THR A 263 -14.16 14.09 22.18
C THR A 263 -15.40 14.34 23.04
N SER A 264 -15.21 14.39 24.36
CA SER A 264 -16.22 14.91 25.29
C SER A 264 -16.19 16.43 25.32
N THR A 265 -17.35 17.06 25.57
CA THR A 265 -17.48 18.52 25.68
C THR A 265 -17.27 19.03 27.10
N LYS A 266 -17.12 18.13 28.09
CA LYS A 266 -17.19 18.50 29.53
C LYS A 266 -15.89 18.39 30.30
N ARG A 267 -14.92 17.62 29.79
CA ARG A 267 -13.63 17.35 30.45
C ARG A 267 -12.56 17.06 29.40
N SER A 268 -11.35 17.53 29.65
CA SER A 268 -10.19 17.10 28.86
C SER A 268 -9.89 15.62 29.12
N ARG A 269 -9.47 14.92 28.07
CA ARG A 269 -9.06 13.52 28.17
C ARG A 269 -7.57 13.41 27.92
N ILE A 270 -6.87 12.66 28.75
CA ILE A 270 -5.47 12.29 28.53
C ILE A 270 -5.39 10.78 28.41
N SER A 271 -4.70 10.29 27.39
CA SER A 271 -4.49 8.87 27.15
C SER A 271 -3.01 8.58 26.94
N MET A 272 -2.50 7.58 27.65
CA MET A 272 -1.13 7.09 27.56
C MET A 272 -1.17 5.69 26.96
N ILE A 273 -0.57 5.53 25.78
CA ILE A 273 -0.66 4.31 24.99
C ILE A 273 0.74 3.81 24.73
N TYR A 274 1.06 2.65 25.27
CA TYR A 274 2.31 1.94 24.97
C TYR A 274 2.05 0.92 23.87
N PHE A 275 2.70 1.10 22.72
CA PHE A 275 2.63 0.18 21.60
C PHE A 275 3.80 -0.80 21.67
N ALA A 276 3.50 -2.09 21.84
CA ALA A 276 4.51 -3.14 21.96
C ALA A 276 4.85 -3.71 20.58
N GLY A 277 5.88 -3.14 19.93
CA GLY A 277 6.27 -3.49 18.56
C GLY A 277 7.47 -4.45 18.51
N PRO A 278 7.50 -5.41 17.56
CA PRO A 278 8.67 -6.27 17.36
C PRO A 278 9.85 -5.51 16.73
N PRO A 279 11.05 -6.11 16.61
CA PRO A 279 12.15 -5.52 15.85
C PRO A 279 11.80 -5.26 14.39
N LEU A 280 12.38 -4.22 13.78
CA LEU A 280 12.14 -3.85 12.37
C LEU A 280 12.47 -4.98 11.37
N SER A 281 13.42 -5.84 11.71
CA SER A 281 13.83 -7.00 10.91
C SER A 281 12.99 -8.25 11.16
N GLU A 282 12.10 -8.25 12.17
CA GLU A 282 11.33 -9.44 12.52
C GLU A 282 10.40 -9.85 11.39
N LYS A 283 10.37 -11.15 11.10
CA LYS A 283 9.46 -11.74 10.12
C LYS A 283 8.14 -12.07 10.78
N ILE A 284 7.08 -11.49 10.27
CA ILE A 284 5.70 -11.69 10.71
C ILE A 284 5.05 -12.68 9.76
N ALA A 285 4.61 -13.80 10.33
CA ALA A 285 3.87 -14.85 9.65
C ALA A 285 3.06 -15.64 10.70
N PRO A 286 2.01 -16.37 10.29
CA PRO A 286 1.33 -17.32 11.16
C PRO A 286 2.31 -18.29 11.82
N LEU A 287 2.19 -18.45 13.14
CA LEU A 287 3.04 -19.36 13.91
C LEU A 287 2.73 -20.81 13.50
N SER A 288 3.77 -21.56 13.14
CA SER A 288 3.64 -22.95 12.65
C SER A 288 3.00 -23.90 13.65
N CYS A 289 3.19 -23.66 14.96
CA CYS A 289 2.54 -24.43 16.02
C CYS A 289 1.02 -24.22 16.09
N LEU A 290 0.52 -23.09 15.58
CA LEU A 290 -0.92 -22.77 15.52
C LEU A 290 -1.53 -23.12 14.14
N VAL A 291 -0.70 -23.30 13.11
CA VAL A 291 -1.14 -23.61 11.75
C VAL A 291 -0.29 -24.76 11.19
N PRO A 292 -0.70 -26.03 11.39
CA PRO A 292 0.10 -27.19 11.01
C PRO A 292 0.31 -27.36 9.50
N LYS A 293 -0.63 -26.85 8.68
CA LYS A 293 -0.58 -26.94 7.22
C LYS A 293 -0.37 -25.56 6.61
N GLN A 294 0.68 -25.41 5.80
CA GLN A 294 1.06 -24.12 5.22
C GLN A 294 0.03 -23.51 4.25
N ASP A 295 -0.84 -24.35 3.70
CA ASP A 295 -1.96 -23.94 2.83
C ASP A 295 -3.11 -23.27 3.60
N ASP A 296 -3.17 -23.45 4.92
CA ASP A 296 -4.21 -22.87 5.80
C ASP A 296 -3.81 -21.48 6.35
N CYS A 297 -2.63 -20.99 6.01
CA CYS A 297 -2.21 -19.63 6.38
C CYS A 297 -3.08 -18.59 5.66
N LEU A 298 -3.66 -17.64 6.40
CA LEU A 298 -4.44 -16.54 5.85
C LEU A 298 -3.57 -15.38 5.34
N TYR A 299 -2.32 -15.30 5.82
CA TYR A 299 -1.42 -14.18 5.58
C TYR A 299 -0.12 -14.61 4.87
N ASN A 300 0.42 -13.73 4.03
CA ASN A 300 1.75 -13.80 3.46
C ASN A 300 2.81 -13.46 4.53
N GLU A 301 4.03 -13.98 4.37
CA GLU A 301 5.16 -13.57 5.20
C GLU A 301 5.61 -12.16 4.81
N PHE A 302 5.84 -11.29 5.80
CA PHE A 302 6.40 -9.95 5.61
C PHE A 302 7.26 -9.55 6.81
N THR A 303 8.10 -8.53 6.69
CA THR A 303 8.83 -7.98 7.84
C THR A 303 8.05 -6.87 8.54
N TRP A 304 8.28 -6.68 9.84
CA TRP A 304 7.68 -5.56 10.58
C TRP A 304 7.97 -4.20 9.91
N SER A 305 9.18 -4.00 9.39
CA SER A 305 9.54 -2.82 8.61
C SER A 305 8.70 -2.62 7.35
N GLN A 306 8.37 -3.69 6.60
CA GLN A 306 7.49 -3.62 5.44
C GLN A 306 6.08 -3.21 5.85
N TYR A 307 5.55 -3.82 6.91
CA TYR A 307 4.21 -3.52 7.41
C TYR A 307 4.11 -2.09 7.92
N LYS A 308 5.08 -1.66 8.74
CA LYS A 308 5.18 -0.30 9.27
C LYS A 308 5.24 0.72 8.12
N LEU A 309 6.12 0.52 7.14
CA LEU A 309 6.23 1.42 5.98
C LEU A 309 4.92 1.49 5.17
N SER A 310 4.24 0.35 5.00
CA SER A 310 2.93 0.30 4.35
C SER A 310 1.88 1.08 5.15
N ALA A 311 1.82 0.90 6.47
CA ALA A 311 0.91 1.60 7.36
C ALA A 311 1.08 3.13 7.28
N TYR A 312 2.32 3.63 7.20
CA TYR A 312 2.59 5.06 7.01
C TYR A 312 2.19 5.59 5.62
N LYS A 313 1.95 4.75 4.62
CA LYS A 313 1.48 5.14 3.28
C LYS A 313 -0.05 5.09 3.13
N THR A 314 -0.75 4.51 4.10
CA THR A 314 -2.21 4.39 4.13
C THR A 314 -2.87 5.43 5.03
N LYS A 315 -4.17 5.69 4.86
CA LYS A 315 -4.94 6.51 5.79
C LYS A 315 -5.17 5.79 7.11
N LEU A 316 -5.55 6.54 8.14
CA LEU A 316 -5.75 6.00 9.49
C LEU A 316 -6.80 4.88 9.52
N GLY A 317 -7.90 5.02 8.79
CA GLY A 317 -9.01 4.06 8.74
C GLY A 317 -8.88 2.92 7.73
N ASP A 318 -7.80 2.86 6.95
CA ASP A 318 -7.64 1.82 5.92
C ASP A 318 -7.42 0.44 6.56
N TYR A 319 -7.93 -0.61 5.90
CA TYR A 319 -7.64 -1.98 6.29
C TYR A 319 -6.23 -2.41 5.84
N ARG A 320 -5.25 -2.16 6.70
CA ARG A 320 -3.81 -2.31 6.38
C ARG A 320 -3.36 -3.76 6.16
N LEU A 321 -3.99 -4.72 6.84
CA LEU A 321 -3.69 -6.14 6.66
C LEU A 321 -4.10 -6.68 5.27
N GLY A 322 -5.00 -6.01 4.56
CA GLY A 322 -5.49 -6.45 3.25
C GLY A 322 -4.40 -6.63 2.19
N LEU A 323 -3.29 -5.89 2.28
CA LEU A 323 -2.14 -6.02 1.37
C LEU A 323 -1.30 -7.29 1.64
N PHE A 324 -1.50 -7.92 2.80
CA PHE A 324 -0.68 -9.02 3.30
C PHE A 324 -1.47 -10.33 3.43
N GLU A 325 -2.71 -10.40 2.98
CA GLU A 325 -3.51 -11.63 3.01
C GLU A 325 -3.27 -12.51 1.77
N LYS A 326 -3.14 -13.82 1.97
CA LYS A 326 -2.98 -14.83 0.90
C LYS A 326 -4.25 -14.98 0.07
N ARG A 327 -5.40 -14.86 0.74
CA ARG A 327 -6.72 -14.79 0.13
C ARG A 327 -7.39 -13.59 0.77
N PRO A 328 -7.80 -12.57 0.01
CA PRO A 328 -8.49 -11.44 0.60
C PRO A 328 -9.70 -11.98 1.37
N PRO A 329 -9.91 -11.58 2.63
CA PRO A 329 -11.07 -11.96 3.40
C PRO A 329 -12.29 -11.54 2.60
N PHE A 330 -13.38 -12.27 2.80
CA PHE A 330 -14.73 -11.87 2.42
C PHE A 330 -15.04 -10.53 3.10
N SER A 331 -14.46 -9.47 2.57
CA SER A 331 -14.83 -8.09 2.76
C SER A 331 -16.17 -7.94 2.08
N LEU A 332 -17.08 -7.14 2.64
CA LEU A 332 -18.27 -6.62 1.97
C LEU A 332 -17.96 -6.01 0.58
N SER A 333 -16.68 -5.73 0.30
CA SER A 333 -16.21 -5.45 -1.06
C SER A 333 -16.38 -6.62 -2.00
N ASN A 334 -16.42 -7.88 -1.60
CA ASN A 334 -16.71 -9.00 -2.48
C ASN A 334 -18.21 -9.12 -2.72
N GLU A 335 -19.13 -8.83 -1.82
CA GLU A 335 -20.54 -8.74 -2.24
C GLU A 335 -20.78 -7.48 -3.07
N PHE A 336 -20.15 -6.36 -2.76
CA PHE A 336 -20.23 -5.17 -3.58
C PHE A 336 -19.52 -5.34 -4.91
N LYS A 337 -18.34 -5.97 -4.97
CA LYS A 337 -17.56 -6.26 -6.20
C LYS A 337 -18.10 -7.48 -6.94
N THR A 338 -18.68 -8.47 -6.30
CA THR A 338 -19.39 -9.57 -6.94
C THR A 338 -20.75 -9.09 -7.42
N PHE A 339 -21.41 -8.15 -6.75
CA PHE A 339 -22.56 -7.40 -7.29
C PHE A 339 -22.12 -6.47 -8.42
N TYR A 340 -21.01 -5.74 -8.30
CA TYR A 340 -20.49 -4.85 -9.34
C TYR A 340 -19.91 -5.64 -10.51
N ASP A 341 -19.32 -6.81 -10.29
CA ASP A 341 -18.78 -7.69 -11.33
C ASP A 341 -19.90 -8.57 -11.92
N ALA A 342 -20.96 -8.91 -11.16
CA ALA A 342 -22.15 -9.58 -11.71
C ALA A 342 -23.07 -8.61 -12.47
N LYS A 343 -23.12 -7.34 -12.04
CA LYS A 343 -23.94 -6.27 -12.64
C LYS A 343 -23.14 -5.37 -13.60
N PHE A 344 -21.81 -5.46 -13.66
CA PHE A 344 -20.97 -4.62 -14.55
C PHE A 344 -19.64 -5.29 -14.97
N GLY A 345 -19.38 -6.54 -14.57
CA GLY A 345 -18.19 -7.31 -14.98
C GLY A 345 -18.51 -8.32 -16.09
N ARG A 346 -17.52 -8.62 -16.93
CA ARG A 346 -17.67 -9.50 -18.11
C ARG A 346 -18.15 -10.91 -17.72
N LYS A 347 -19.27 -11.36 -18.30
CA LYS A 347 -19.55 -12.80 -18.45
C LYS A 347 -18.41 -13.44 -19.25
N LYS A 348 -17.74 -14.44 -18.68
CA LYS A 348 -17.01 -15.42 -19.48
C LYS A 348 -18.04 -16.21 -20.29
N LEU A 349 -17.87 -16.28 -21.61
CA LEU A 349 -18.55 -17.28 -22.44
C LEU A 349 -18.10 -18.67 -21.96
N PRO A 350 -19.01 -19.65 -21.76
CA PRO A 350 -18.62 -21.03 -21.53
C PRO A 350 -18.01 -21.60 -22.81
N GLU A 351 -16.83 -22.21 -22.69
CA GLU A 351 -16.27 -23.08 -23.74
C GLU A 351 -17.16 -24.33 -23.85
N GLU A 352 -17.49 -24.71 -25.08
CA GLU A 352 -18.28 -25.90 -25.40
C GLU A 352 -17.54 -27.16 -24.98
N ASP A 353 -18.16 -27.94 -24.09
CA ASP A 353 -17.81 -29.32 -23.81
C ASP A 353 -17.96 -30.16 -25.08
N SER A 354 -16.84 -30.65 -25.62
CA SER A 354 -16.82 -31.73 -26.60
C SER A 354 -16.27 -33.00 -25.96
N ASN A 355 -17.18 -33.79 -25.40
CA ASN A 355 -16.95 -35.19 -25.08
C ASN A 355 -18.10 -36.00 -25.69
N LYS A 356 -17.78 -36.81 -26.70
CA LYS A 356 -18.47 -37.97 -27.29
C LYS A 356 -17.61 -38.38 -28.50
N ASP A 357 -17.22 -39.60 -28.80
CA ASP A 357 -17.55 -40.94 -28.32
C ASP A 357 -16.36 -41.85 -28.71
N GLN A 358 -16.13 -42.92 -27.93
CA GLN A 358 -15.36 -44.10 -28.38
C GLN A 358 -16.07 -44.80 -29.55
N PRO A 359 -15.34 -45.61 -30.34
CA PRO A 359 -15.53 -47.05 -30.15
C PRO A 359 -14.24 -47.90 -30.18
N ASP A 360 -14.38 -49.07 -29.57
CA ASP A 360 -13.47 -50.21 -29.51
C ASP A 360 -13.09 -50.82 -30.87
N ASP A 361 -11.85 -51.31 -30.95
CA ASP A 361 -11.41 -52.62 -31.48
C ASP A 361 -9.87 -52.61 -31.38
N GLY A 362 -9.16 -53.50 -30.69
CA GLY A 362 -9.18 -54.96 -30.75
C GLY A 362 -7.81 -55.43 -31.30
N SER A 363 -7.15 -56.36 -30.58
CA SER A 363 -6.02 -57.23 -31.03
C SER A 363 -4.60 -57.03 -30.44
N SER A 364 -4.39 -57.65 -29.27
CA SER A 364 -3.44 -58.74 -28.95
C SER A 364 -1.93 -58.73 -29.28
N ASN A 365 -1.20 -59.30 -28.30
CA ASN A 365 0.13 -59.96 -28.30
C ASN A 365 1.35 -59.04 -28.13
N GLY A 366 2.27 -59.25 -27.19
CA GLY A 366 2.52 -60.35 -26.24
C GLY A 366 4.03 -60.42 -25.98
N ASP A 367 4.41 -60.63 -24.71
CA ASP A 367 5.67 -61.27 -24.26
C ASP A 367 7.00 -60.50 -24.46
N VAL A 368 8.02 -60.51 -23.57
CA VAL A 368 8.36 -61.32 -22.38
C VAL A 368 9.59 -60.66 -21.71
N ASN A 369 9.67 -60.72 -20.36
CA ASN A 369 10.83 -61.00 -19.48
C ASN A 369 12.27 -60.50 -19.86
N THR A 370 13.20 -60.15 -18.96
CA THR A 370 13.44 -60.38 -17.52
C THR A 370 14.75 -59.68 -17.14
N ASN A 371 14.91 -59.32 -15.85
CA ASN A 371 16.07 -59.52 -14.94
C ASN A 371 17.50 -59.56 -15.53
N SER A 372 18.59 -59.06 -14.95
CA SER A 372 18.95 -58.59 -13.60
C SER A 372 20.49 -58.43 -13.56
N SER A 373 21.02 -57.86 -12.46
CA SER A 373 22.35 -58.16 -11.87
C SER A 373 23.56 -57.40 -12.46
N GLN A 374 24.18 -56.49 -11.69
CA GLN A 374 25.42 -56.67 -10.88
C GLN A 374 26.71 -56.77 -11.74
N VAL A 375 27.93 -56.29 -11.44
CA VAL A 375 28.61 -55.60 -10.32
C VAL A 375 30.06 -55.26 -10.83
N THR A 376 30.83 -54.45 -10.08
CA THR A 376 32.33 -54.29 -10.03
C THR A 376 33.15 -53.40 -11.00
N ASN A 377 33.61 -52.27 -10.44
CA ASN A 377 34.95 -51.64 -10.35
C ASN A 377 36.10 -52.04 -11.31
N SER A 378 36.75 -51.06 -11.98
CA SER A 378 38.01 -50.38 -11.55
C SER A 378 38.86 -49.79 -12.71
N ALA A 379 39.51 -48.66 -12.41
CA ALA A 379 40.76 -48.07 -12.94
C ALA A 379 40.84 -47.33 -14.32
N GLN A 380 41.15 -46.02 -14.20
CA GLN A 380 42.10 -45.15 -14.94
C GLN A 380 42.41 -45.42 -16.44
N ASP A 381 42.10 -44.48 -17.34
CA ASP A 381 43.03 -43.44 -17.86
C ASP A 381 42.49 -42.71 -19.12
N GLY A 382 42.84 -41.43 -19.25
CA GLY A 382 43.30 -40.78 -20.49
C GLY A 382 42.42 -40.69 -21.76
N ASN A 383 41.59 -39.64 -21.82
CA ASN A 383 41.44 -38.65 -22.92
C ASN A 383 41.42 -39.09 -24.42
N THR A 384 40.27 -38.87 -25.10
CA THR A 384 40.03 -38.07 -26.35
C THR A 384 39.03 -38.71 -27.33
N GLY A 385 38.08 -37.90 -27.82
CA GLY A 385 37.55 -38.02 -29.19
C GLY A 385 36.12 -38.56 -29.43
N LEU A 386 35.16 -37.62 -29.50
CA LEU A 386 34.05 -37.53 -30.46
C LEU A 386 32.87 -38.56 -30.49
N ALA A 387 31.70 -37.98 -30.20
CA ALA A 387 30.42 -38.06 -30.96
C ALA A 387 29.24 -38.88 -30.38
N ASN A 388 28.16 -38.11 -30.18
CA ASN A 388 26.71 -38.42 -30.27
C ASN A 388 26.01 -39.26 -29.19
N GLY A 389 25.23 -38.56 -28.38
CA GLY A 389 24.09 -39.10 -27.64
C GLY A 389 23.28 -37.98 -26.98
N ASN A 390 22.10 -37.68 -27.52
CA ASN A 390 21.14 -36.68 -27.01
C ASN A 390 20.82 -36.90 -25.53
N VAL A 391 21.24 -35.96 -24.68
CA VAL A 391 20.69 -35.75 -23.35
C VAL A 391 19.94 -34.43 -23.39
N ILE A 392 18.63 -34.49 -23.14
CA ILE A 392 17.79 -33.32 -22.89
C ILE A 392 18.36 -32.65 -21.63
N ARG A 393 19.20 -31.62 -21.83
CA ARG A 393 19.68 -30.75 -20.75
C ARG A 393 18.50 -29.91 -20.30
N GLU A 394 17.99 -30.18 -19.10
CA GLU A 394 17.29 -29.16 -18.32
C GLU A 394 18.19 -27.92 -18.26
N LYS A 395 17.67 -26.78 -18.72
CA LYS A 395 18.41 -25.52 -18.68
C LYS A 395 18.77 -25.21 -17.21
N PRO A 396 20.04 -24.96 -16.87
CA PRO A 396 20.42 -24.61 -15.52
C PRO A 396 19.67 -23.33 -15.10
N LYS A 397 19.05 -23.34 -13.91
CA LYS A 397 18.44 -22.14 -13.30
C LYS A 397 19.53 -21.07 -13.23
N LYS A 398 19.40 -20.02 -14.06
CA LYS A 398 20.31 -18.88 -14.08
C LYS A 398 20.35 -18.30 -12.66
N SER A 399 21.56 -18.12 -12.11
CA SER A 399 21.78 -17.48 -10.80
C SER A 399 20.91 -16.23 -10.67
N MET A 400 20.27 -16.04 -9.51
CA MET A 400 19.34 -14.92 -9.27
C MET A 400 20.01 -13.56 -9.37
N PHE A 401 21.34 -13.50 -9.24
CA PHE A 401 22.12 -12.28 -9.32
C PHE A 401 23.38 -12.52 -10.17
N PRO A 402 23.85 -11.51 -10.92
CA PRO A 402 25.18 -11.54 -11.51
C PRO A 402 26.24 -11.54 -10.37
N PRO A 403 27.48 -12.00 -10.65
CA PRO A 403 28.57 -11.89 -9.69
C PRO A 403 28.87 -10.40 -9.46
N PHE A 404 28.52 -9.90 -8.27
CA PHE A 404 28.81 -8.54 -7.86
C PHE A 404 30.12 -8.50 -7.06
N ASP A 405 30.99 -7.55 -7.35
CA ASP A 405 32.32 -7.42 -6.75
C ASP A 405 32.29 -6.99 -5.27
N SER A 406 31.18 -6.44 -4.77
CA SER A 406 31.08 -5.93 -3.39
C SER A 406 29.79 -6.34 -2.66
N ALA A 407 29.88 -6.53 -1.35
CA ALA A 407 28.72 -6.81 -0.50
C ALA A 407 27.68 -5.67 -0.52
N GLU A 408 28.14 -4.42 -0.66
CA GLU A 408 27.27 -3.25 -0.79
C GLU A 408 26.39 -3.30 -2.04
N THR A 409 26.99 -3.63 -3.20
CA THR A 409 26.25 -3.71 -4.48
C THR A 409 25.26 -4.86 -4.48
N ARG A 410 25.57 -5.96 -3.78
CA ARG A 410 24.63 -7.07 -3.56
C ARG A 410 23.41 -6.66 -2.73
N THR A 411 23.60 -5.91 -1.64
CA THR A 411 22.49 -5.39 -0.83
C THR A 411 21.61 -4.41 -1.61
N LEU A 412 22.22 -3.56 -2.45
CA LEU A 412 21.49 -2.67 -3.35
C LEU A 412 20.71 -3.46 -4.41
N ALA A 413 21.31 -4.51 -4.98
CA ALA A 413 20.66 -5.40 -5.94
C ALA A 413 19.47 -6.14 -5.32
N GLU A 414 19.60 -6.59 -4.06
CA GLU A 414 18.51 -7.19 -3.30
C GLU A 414 17.40 -6.18 -3.02
N SER A 415 17.74 -4.93 -2.70
CA SER A 415 16.74 -3.88 -2.53
C SER A 415 15.98 -3.59 -3.83
N LEU A 416 16.70 -3.44 -4.95
CA LEU A 416 16.11 -3.26 -6.28
C LEU A 416 15.29 -4.47 -6.72
N SER A 417 15.68 -5.68 -6.31
CA SER A 417 14.94 -6.90 -6.65
C SER A 417 13.50 -6.93 -6.15
N ARG A 418 13.19 -6.13 -5.11
CA ARG A 418 11.83 -5.94 -4.60
C ARG A 418 10.96 -5.05 -5.52
N ASP A 419 11.59 -4.13 -6.25
CA ASP A 419 10.94 -3.28 -7.25
C ASP A 419 10.91 -3.92 -8.65
N ILE A 420 11.57 -5.08 -8.82
CA ILE A 420 11.45 -5.91 -10.03
C ILE A 420 10.11 -6.62 -10.00
N ILE A 421 9.23 -6.31 -10.95
CA ILE A 421 8.06 -7.14 -11.20
C ILE A 421 8.53 -8.37 -11.98
N ARG A 422 8.83 -9.44 -11.23
CA ARG A 422 9.09 -10.77 -11.80
C ARG A 422 7.75 -11.40 -12.18
N GLY A 423 7.22 -11.01 -13.33
CA GLY A 423 5.98 -11.58 -13.86
C GLY A 423 5.19 -10.61 -14.71
N ASN A 424 4.31 -11.19 -15.52
CA ASN A 424 3.44 -10.50 -16.45
C ASN A 424 2.46 -9.57 -15.69
N PRO A 425 2.46 -8.24 -15.91
CA PRO A 425 1.56 -7.31 -15.21
C PRO A 425 0.06 -7.49 -15.55
N ASN A 426 -0.28 -8.52 -16.35
CA ASN A 426 -1.63 -8.97 -16.71
C ASN A 426 -2.53 -7.87 -17.31
N ILE A 427 -1.91 -6.90 -18.01
CA ILE A 427 -2.64 -5.87 -18.76
C ILE A 427 -2.50 -6.22 -20.25
N LYS A 428 -3.61 -6.55 -20.90
CA LYS A 428 -3.61 -6.87 -22.35
C LYS A 428 -3.94 -5.64 -23.19
N TRP A 429 -3.54 -5.63 -24.46
CA TRP A 429 -3.80 -4.51 -25.38
C TRP A 429 -5.27 -4.19 -25.58
N GLU A 430 -6.16 -5.19 -25.49
CA GLU A 430 -7.61 -5.03 -25.67
C GLU A 430 -8.25 -4.25 -24.51
N SER A 431 -7.55 -4.16 -23.37
CA SER A 431 -7.96 -3.34 -22.22
C SER A 431 -7.67 -1.85 -22.42
N ILE A 432 -6.81 -1.50 -23.37
CA ILE A 432 -6.47 -0.10 -23.69
C ILE A 432 -7.33 0.34 -24.87
N LYS A 433 -8.21 1.31 -24.65
CA LYS A 433 -9.11 1.85 -25.69
C LYS A 433 -8.44 3.00 -26.44
N GLY A 434 -8.50 2.96 -27.78
CA GLY A 434 -7.84 3.91 -28.67
C GLY A 434 -6.31 3.75 -28.71
N LEU A 435 -5.62 4.86 -28.99
CA LEU A 435 -4.14 4.93 -29.03
C LEU A 435 -3.50 4.02 -30.08
N GLU A 436 -4.19 3.75 -31.19
CA GLU A 436 -3.73 2.79 -32.21
C GLU A 436 -2.37 3.15 -32.81
N ASN A 437 -2.09 4.44 -33.02
CA ASN A 437 -0.78 4.89 -33.45
C ASN A 437 0.32 4.56 -32.42
N ALA A 438 0.09 4.88 -31.15
CA ALA A 438 1.05 4.58 -30.08
C ALA A 438 1.25 3.08 -29.88
N LYS A 439 0.18 2.27 -29.95
CA LYS A 439 0.25 0.80 -29.90
C LYS A 439 1.07 0.25 -31.07
N LYS A 440 0.83 0.74 -32.29
CA LYS A 440 1.56 0.28 -33.49
C LYS A 440 3.05 0.63 -33.40
N LEU A 441 3.38 1.86 -33.00
CA LEU A 441 4.76 2.30 -32.80
C LEU A 441 5.48 1.50 -31.71
N LEU A 442 4.81 1.19 -30.59
CA LEU A 442 5.36 0.34 -29.52
C LEU A 442 5.55 -1.10 -29.97
N LYS A 443 4.59 -1.66 -30.74
CA LYS A 443 4.72 -3.00 -31.30
C LYS A 443 5.91 -3.10 -32.24
N GLU A 444 6.08 -2.12 -33.13
CA GLU A 444 7.24 -2.04 -34.02
C GLU A 444 8.55 -1.92 -33.23
N ALA A 445 8.56 -1.14 -32.15
CA ALA A 445 9.79 -0.84 -31.43
C ALA A 445 10.25 -1.92 -30.44
N VAL A 446 9.32 -2.64 -29.80
CA VAL A 446 9.64 -3.61 -28.73
C VAL A 446 9.20 -5.03 -29.08
N VAL A 447 7.97 -5.19 -29.57
CA VAL A 447 7.35 -6.51 -29.75
C VAL A 447 7.94 -7.23 -30.96
N MET A 448 8.04 -6.54 -32.10
CA MET A 448 8.54 -7.11 -33.35
C MET A 448 10.00 -7.58 -33.25
N PRO A 449 10.95 -6.84 -32.63
CA PRO A 449 12.31 -7.33 -32.44
C PRO A 449 12.42 -8.58 -31.57
N ILE A 450 11.57 -8.71 -30.55
CA ILE A 450 11.56 -9.89 -29.68
C ILE A 450 10.96 -11.09 -30.41
N LYS A 451 9.89 -10.87 -31.17
CA LYS A 451 9.16 -11.94 -31.88
C LYS A 451 9.86 -12.41 -33.16
N TYR A 452 10.53 -11.49 -33.87
CA TYR A 452 11.14 -11.74 -35.17
C TYR A 452 12.60 -11.26 -35.27
N PRO A 453 13.50 -11.70 -34.37
CA PRO A 453 14.86 -11.16 -34.24
C PRO A 453 15.71 -11.26 -35.51
N THR A 454 15.40 -12.20 -36.42
CA THR A 454 16.11 -12.38 -37.70
C THR A 454 16.04 -11.17 -38.62
N TYR A 455 14.97 -10.37 -38.55
CA TYR A 455 14.83 -9.16 -39.37
C TYR A 455 15.51 -7.93 -38.75
N PHE A 456 15.82 -7.97 -37.46
CA PHE A 456 16.31 -6.82 -36.70
C PHE A 456 17.83 -6.87 -36.52
N ASN A 457 18.55 -6.74 -37.63
CA ASN A 457 20.02 -6.79 -37.70
C ASN A 457 20.60 -5.56 -38.43
N GLY A 458 21.87 -5.24 -38.17
CA GLY A 458 22.56 -4.13 -38.84
C GLY A 458 21.91 -2.77 -38.55
N LEU A 459 21.40 -2.11 -39.59
CA LEU A 459 20.69 -0.82 -39.45
C LEU A 459 19.31 -0.99 -38.81
N LEU A 460 18.71 -2.17 -38.89
CA LEU A 460 17.39 -2.48 -38.34
C LEU A 460 17.49 -2.98 -36.89
N THR A 461 18.56 -2.63 -36.16
CA THR A 461 18.65 -2.96 -34.74
C THR A 461 17.49 -2.31 -33.98
N PRO A 462 16.97 -2.99 -32.95
CA PRO A 462 15.85 -2.47 -32.18
C PRO A 462 16.21 -1.17 -31.47
N TRP A 463 15.27 -0.23 -31.44
CA TRP A 463 15.39 0.97 -30.62
C TRP A 463 15.52 0.57 -29.14
N LYS A 464 16.55 1.07 -28.48
CA LYS A 464 16.81 0.75 -27.06
C LYS A 464 16.16 1.76 -26.12
N GLY A 465 15.90 2.98 -26.59
CA GLY A 465 15.27 4.04 -25.81
C GLY A 465 13.97 4.55 -26.45
N ILE A 466 12.89 4.48 -25.69
CA ILE A 466 11.54 4.89 -26.13
C ILE A 466 10.99 5.89 -25.10
N LEU A 467 10.50 7.03 -25.56
CA LEU A 467 9.81 8.02 -24.74
C LEU A 467 8.30 7.97 -25.00
N LEU A 468 7.52 7.79 -23.94
CA LEU A 468 6.08 8.02 -23.91
C LEU A 468 5.81 9.39 -23.31
N PHE A 469 5.28 10.32 -24.10
CA PHE A 469 4.94 11.65 -23.61
C PHE A 469 3.50 12.02 -23.94
N GLY A 470 2.93 12.92 -23.16
CA GLY A 470 1.56 13.39 -23.38
C GLY A 470 0.91 13.81 -22.07
N PRO A 471 -0.35 14.25 -22.13
CA PRO A 471 -1.06 14.73 -20.95
C PRO A 471 -1.14 13.68 -19.83
N PRO A 472 -1.26 14.10 -18.56
CA PRO A 472 -1.45 13.17 -17.45
C PRO A 472 -2.78 12.41 -17.59
N GLY A 473 -2.83 11.17 -17.10
CA GLY A 473 -4.05 10.37 -17.11
C GLY A 473 -4.46 9.74 -18.46
N THR A 474 -3.57 9.75 -19.46
CA THR A 474 -3.82 9.13 -20.79
C THR A 474 -3.37 7.68 -20.91
N GLY A 475 -2.81 7.08 -19.85
CA GLY A 475 -2.48 5.64 -19.81
C GLY A 475 -1.06 5.27 -20.23
N LYS A 476 -0.08 6.20 -20.17
CA LYS A 476 1.35 5.92 -20.46
C LYS A 476 1.90 4.71 -19.67
N THR A 477 1.68 4.68 -18.36
CA THR A 477 2.08 3.56 -17.49
C THR A 477 1.34 2.26 -17.82
N MET A 478 0.07 2.34 -18.25
CA MET A 478 -0.70 1.17 -18.68
C MET A 478 -0.19 0.59 -20.00
N LEU A 479 0.18 1.45 -20.96
CA LEU A 479 0.82 1.06 -22.22
C LEU A 479 2.13 0.32 -21.98
N ALA A 480 3.01 0.86 -21.12
CA ALA A 480 4.28 0.23 -20.79
C ALA A 480 4.10 -1.17 -20.16
N LYS A 481 3.13 -1.30 -19.25
CA LYS A 481 2.76 -2.60 -18.67
C LYS A 481 2.21 -3.56 -19.72
N ALA A 482 1.37 -3.09 -20.65
CA ALA A 482 0.83 -3.94 -21.71
C ALA A 482 1.91 -4.49 -22.65
N VAL A 483 2.94 -3.69 -22.95
CA VAL A 483 4.11 -4.13 -23.72
C VAL A 483 4.85 -5.25 -22.99
N ALA A 484 5.10 -5.07 -21.68
CA ALA A 484 5.75 -6.09 -20.88
C ALA A 484 4.93 -7.39 -20.79
N THR A 485 3.60 -7.26 -20.72
CA THR A 485 2.66 -8.39 -20.75
C THR A 485 2.71 -9.17 -22.06
N GLU A 486 2.72 -8.50 -23.21
CA GLU A 486 2.74 -9.17 -24.53
C GLU A 486 4.10 -9.81 -24.82
N CYS A 487 5.19 -9.14 -24.45
CA CYS A 487 6.54 -9.64 -24.72
C CYS A 487 7.03 -10.68 -23.70
N ASN A 488 6.30 -10.86 -22.58
CA ASN A 488 6.71 -11.70 -21.45
C ASN A 488 8.15 -11.40 -20.97
N THR A 489 8.51 -10.12 -20.92
CA THR A 489 9.84 -9.64 -20.52
C THR A 489 9.90 -9.33 -19.03
N THR A 490 11.11 -9.34 -18.46
CA THR A 490 11.31 -8.87 -17.08
C THR A 490 11.04 -7.37 -17.01
N PHE A 491 10.11 -6.93 -16.17
CA PHE A 491 9.70 -5.53 -16.08
C PHE A 491 10.27 -4.85 -14.82
N PHE A 492 11.15 -3.88 -15.00
CA PHE A 492 11.72 -3.06 -13.94
C PHE A 492 10.92 -1.76 -13.87
N ASN A 493 10.11 -1.57 -12.83
CA ASN A 493 9.32 -0.36 -12.65
C ASN A 493 10.00 0.60 -11.69
N ILE A 494 10.62 1.65 -12.22
CA ILE A 494 11.43 2.59 -11.44
C ILE A 494 10.79 3.97 -11.48
N SER A 495 10.47 4.50 -10.29
CA SER A 495 10.02 5.88 -10.10
C SER A 495 11.18 6.78 -9.67
N ALA A 496 11.12 8.07 -9.98
CA ALA A 496 12.12 9.05 -9.56
C ALA A 496 12.45 9.02 -8.06
N SER A 497 11.45 8.76 -7.20
CA SER A 497 11.65 8.66 -5.75
C SER A 497 12.47 7.44 -5.32
N SER A 498 12.45 6.35 -6.11
CA SER A 498 13.21 5.13 -5.79
C SER A 498 14.69 5.28 -6.09
N VAL A 499 15.06 6.22 -6.97
CA VAL A 499 16.45 6.40 -7.43
C VAL A 499 17.20 7.45 -6.62
N VAL A 500 16.50 8.47 -6.11
CA VAL A 500 17.12 9.60 -5.38
C VAL A 500 17.32 9.23 -3.90
N SER A 501 18.55 8.89 -3.53
CA SER A 501 18.94 8.61 -2.14
C SER A 501 19.55 9.83 -1.44
N LYS A 502 19.37 9.96 -0.12
CA LYS A 502 20.01 11.03 0.68
C LYS A 502 21.54 10.85 0.84
N TRP A 503 22.05 9.65 0.60
CA TRP A 503 23.45 9.28 0.75
C TRP A 503 24.25 9.56 -0.53
N ARG A 504 25.41 10.21 -0.39
CA ARG A 504 26.25 10.70 -1.49
C ARG A 504 26.88 9.52 -2.25
N GLY A 505 26.55 9.38 -3.54
CA GLY A 505 27.12 8.35 -4.44
C GLY A 505 26.31 7.05 -4.55
N ASP A 506 25.31 6.83 -3.68
CA ASP A 506 24.48 5.63 -3.72
C ASP A 506 23.53 5.60 -4.93
N SER A 507 23.03 6.76 -5.38
CA SER A 507 22.13 6.86 -6.54
C SER A 507 22.81 6.44 -7.85
N GLU A 508 24.09 6.75 -8.02
CA GLU A 508 24.90 6.34 -9.19
C GLU A 508 25.13 4.83 -9.20
N LYS A 509 25.53 4.27 -8.04
CA LYS A 509 25.69 2.81 -7.86
C LYS A 509 24.38 2.08 -8.14
N LEU A 510 23.24 2.63 -7.70
CA LEU A 510 21.92 2.04 -7.91
C LEU A 510 21.57 1.92 -9.40
N ILE A 511 21.84 2.95 -10.20
CA ILE A 511 21.61 2.91 -11.65
C ILE A 511 22.52 1.89 -12.33
N ARG A 512 23.80 1.77 -11.93
CA ARG A 512 24.67 0.71 -12.45
C ARG A 512 24.10 -0.67 -12.19
N VAL A 513 23.77 -0.95 -10.93
CA VAL A 513 23.21 -2.22 -10.50
C VAL A 513 21.89 -2.52 -11.21
N LEU A 514 21.02 -1.52 -11.41
CA LEU A 514 19.77 -1.67 -12.16
C LEU A 514 20.01 -2.17 -13.59
N PHE A 515 20.92 -1.52 -14.32
CA PHE A 515 21.21 -1.92 -15.70
C PHE A 515 21.92 -3.28 -15.76
N ASP A 516 22.81 -3.58 -14.83
CA ASP A 516 23.47 -4.89 -14.75
C ASP A 516 22.47 -6.02 -14.47
N LEU A 517 21.49 -5.78 -13.59
CA LEU A 517 20.38 -6.72 -13.37
C LEU A 517 19.50 -6.86 -14.62
N ALA A 518 19.20 -5.76 -15.31
CA ALA A 518 18.40 -5.79 -16.53
C ALA A 518 19.09 -6.57 -17.66
N ARG A 519 20.40 -6.39 -17.83
CA ARG A 519 21.23 -7.17 -18.76
C ARG A 519 21.27 -8.65 -18.38
N HIS A 520 21.46 -8.94 -17.10
CA HIS A 520 21.47 -10.32 -16.60
C HIS A 520 20.12 -11.04 -16.80
N HIS A 521 19.00 -10.31 -16.71
CA HIS A 521 17.65 -10.84 -16.91
C HIS A 521 17.08 -10.65 -18.33
N ALA A 522 17.91 -10.25 -19.31
CA ALA A 522 17.46 -10.03 -20.67
C ALA A 522 16.73 -11.27 -21.27
N PRO A 523 15.60 -11.09 -21.99
CA PRO A 523 15.02 -9.82 -22.42
C PRO A 523 14.29 -9.06 -21.30
N SER A 524 14.59 -7.77 -21.19
CA SER A 524 14.16 -6.93 -20.07
C SER A 524 13.64 -5.57 -20.54
N THR A 525 12.70 -5.01 -19.79
CA THR A 525 12.11 -3.70 -20.03
C THR A 525 12.25 -2.86 -18.76
N ILE A 526 13.03 -1.79 -18.84
CA ILE A 526 13.17 -0.80 -17.77
C ILE A 526 12.18 0.33 -18.03
N PHE A 527 11.21 0.48 -17.15
CA PHE A 527 10.25 1.57 -17.19
C PHE A 527 10.64 2.66 -16.19
N LEU A 528 10.89 3.87 -16.70
CA LEU A 528 11.23 5.06 -15.92
C LEU A 528 10.03 6.01 -15.96
N ASP A 529 9.23 6.04 -14.89
CA ASP A 529 8.10 6.97 -14.79
C ASP A 529 8.55 8.34 -14.26
N GLU A 530 7.91 9.40 -14.75
CA GLU A 530 8.23 10.80 -14.42
C GLU A 530 9.72 11.14 -14.59
N ILE A 531 10.30 10.79 -15.75
CA ILE A 531 11.74 10.98 -16.02
C ILE A 531 12.17 12.45 -15.96
N ASP A 532 11.25 13.39 -16.16
CA ASP A 532 11.46 14.83 -15.99
C ASP A 532 11.87 15.21 -14.56
N ALA A 533 11.42 14.47 -13.54
CA ALA A 533 11.85 14.69 -12.16
C ALA A 533 13.34 14.37 -11.93
N ILE A 534 13.93 13.49 -12.76
CA ILE A 534 15.34 13.09 -12.69
C ILE A 534 16.21 13.97 -13.63
N ILE A 535 15.66 14.42 -14.75
CA ILE A 535 16.43 14.98 -15.89
C ILE A 535 15.92 16.36 -16.33
N SER A 536 15.33 17.14 -15.42
CA SER A 536 14.85 18.48 -15.75
C SER A 536 16.00 19.39 -16.24
N GLN A 537 15.71 20.23 -17.23
CA GLN A 537 16.61 21.29 -17.70
C GLN A 537 16.81 22.43 -16.67
N ARG A 538 16.09 22.45 -15.54
CA ARG A 538 16.10 23.54 -14.56
C ARG A 538 17.38 23.56 -13.70
N GLY A 539 18.48 23.94 -14.34
CA GLY A 539 19.66 24.60 -13.76
C GLY A 539 19.77 26.06 -14.23
N GLY A 540 18.63 26.72 -14.49
CA GLY A 540 18.59 28.10 -14.95
C GLY A 540 19.19 29.08 -13.93
N GLU A 541 20.06 29.95 -14.46
CA GLU A 541 20.78 31.07 -13.84
C GLU A 541 20.28 31.49 -12.44
N GLY A 542 20.93 30.95 -11.41
CA GLY A 542 20.75 31.40 -10.02
C GLY A 542 20.38 30.31 -9.00
N ARG A 543 19.94 29.11 -9.43
CA ARG A 543 19.80 27.95 -8.54
C ARG A 543 20.72 26.83 -8.99
N SER A 544 21.78 26.61 -8.22
CA SER A 544 22.70 25.49 -8.44
C SER A 544 21.93 24.18 -8.37
N GLU A 545 21.83 23.49 -9.50
CA GLU A 545 21.35 22.10 -9.57
C GLU A 545 22.20 21.25 -8.62
N HIS A 546 21.56 20.43 -7.79
CA HIS A 546 22.28 19.59 -6.84
C HIS A 546 23.27 18.68 -7.57
N GLU A 547 24.53 18.69 -7.14
CA GLU A 547 25.61 17.87 -7.71
C GLU A 547 25.23 16.38 -7.84
N ALA A 548 24.44 15.86 -6.90
CA ALA A 548 23.92 14.49 -6.92
C ALA A 548 23.01 14.21 -8.13
N SER A 549 22.14 15.16 -8.51
CA SER A 549 21.25 15.03 -9.67
C SER A 549 22.04 14.98 -10.98
N ARG A 550 23.07 15.84 -11.09
CA ARG A 550 23.95 15.88 -12.26
C ARG A 550 24.71 14.58 -12.48
N ARG A 551 25.25 14.01 -11.41
CA ARG A 551 25.99 12.75 -11.48
C ARG A 551 25.06 11.57 -11.79
N LEU A 552 23.87 11.54 -11.19
CA LEU A 552 22.85 10.55 -11.50
C LEU A 552 22.44 10.58 -12.98
N LYS A 553 22.16 11.77 -13.51
CA LYS A 553 21.85 12.00 -14.92
C LYS A 553 22.98 11.55 -15.85
N THR A 554 24.22 11.88 -15.49
CA THR A 554 25.41 11.46 -16.24
C THR A 554 25.53 9.94 -16.28
N GLU A 555 25.34 9.27 -15.14
CA GLU A 555 25.42 7.81 -15.07
C GLU A 555 24.31 7.13 -15.88
N LEU A 556 23.07 7.62 -15.82
CA LEU A 556 21.97 7.09 -16.62
C LEU A 556 22.26 7.18 -18.12
N LEU A 557 22.79 8.32 -18.60
CA LEU A 557 23.18 8.49 -20.00
C LEU A 557 24.30 7.50 -20.41
N ILE A 558 25.30 7.30 -19.56
CA ILE A 558 26.37 6.33 -19.79
C ILE A 558 25.81 4.90 -19.91
N GLN A 559 24.89 4.52 -19.02
CA GLN A 559 24.29 3.19 -19.06
C GLN A 559 23.43 2.96 -20.31
N MET A 560 22.67 3.97 -20.74
CA MET A 560 21.90 3.91 -21.99
C MET A 560 22.79 3.79 -23.23
N ASP A 561 23.89 4.55 -23.30
CA ASP A 561 24.88 4.41 -24.38
C ASP A 561 25.55 3.02 -24.36
N GLY A 562 25.70 2.42 -23.17
CA GLY A 562 26.16 1.05 -23.00
C GLY A 562 25.24 0.00 -23.63
N LEU A 563 23.91 0.20 -23.57
CA LEU A 563 22.93 -0.71 -24.16
C LEU A 563 22.97 -0.74 -25.70
N GLN A 564 23.41 0.35 -26.34
CA GLN A 564 23.56 0.39 -27.80
C GLN A 564 24.76 -0.41 -28.29
N LYS A 565 25.75 -0.67 -27.43
CA LYS A 565 26.96 -1.43 -27.76
C LYS A 565 26.81 -2.93 -27.56
N THR A 566 25.79 -3.37 -26.83
CA THR A 566 25.55 -4.78 -26.55
C THR A 566 24.39 -5.32 -27.39
N ASN A 567 24.48 -6.60 -27.77
CA ASN A 567 23.39 -7.29 -28.46
C ASN A 567 22.27 -7.72 -27.51
N GLU A 568 22.33 -7.33 -26.23
CA GLU A 568 21.37 -7.72 -25.19
C GLU A 568 20.04 -7.01 -25.41
N LEU A 569 18.93 -7.76 -25.33
CA LEU A 569 17.58 -7.24 -25.54
C LEU A 569 17.05 -6.53 -24.29
N VAL A 570 17.65 -5.39 -23.95
CA VAL A 570 17.18 -4.49 -22.89
C VAL A 570 16.59 -3.23 -23.51
N PHE A 571 15.36 -2.91 -23.12
CA PHE A 571 14.62 -1.74 -23.60
C PHE A 571 14.38 -0.77 -22.45
N VAL A 572 14.58 0.53 -22.68
CA VAL A 572 14.26 1.60 -21.75
C VAL A 572 13.03 2.34 -22.25
N LEU A 573 11.92 2.24 -21.51
CA LEU A 573 10.70 2.99 -21.74
C LEU A 573 10.62 4.10 -20.68
N ALA A 574 10.80 5.35 -21.10
CA ALA A 574 10.64 6.51 -20.24
C ALA A 574 9.26 7.12 -20.43
N ALA A 575 8.62 7.59 -19.36
CA ALA A 575 7.36 8.33 -19.41
C ALA A 575 7.50 9.72 -18.79
N THR A 576 6.88 10.73 -19.41
CA THR A 576 6.84 12.10 -18.88
C THR A 576 5.54 12.82 -19.22
N ASN A 577 5.16 13.77 -18.37
CA ASN A 577 4.10 14.73 -18.64
C ASN A 577 4.65 16.09 -19.14
N LEU A 578 5.96 16.33 -19.03
CA LEU A 578 6.61 17.60 -19.33
C LEU A 578 7.80 17.40 -20.30
N PRO A 579 7.54 16.95 -21.55
CA PRO A 579 8.61 16.58 -22.48
C PRO A 579 9.55 17.74 -22.87
N TRP A 580 9.06 18.98 -22.83
CA TRP A 580 9.85 20.18 -23.10
C TRP A 580 10.87 20.51 -21.99
N GLU A 581 10.76 19.91 -20.80
CA GLU A 581 11.77 20.06 -19.74
C GLU A 581 12.93 19.07 -19.88
N LEU A 582 12.88 18.14 -20.84
CA LEU A 582 13.96 17.17 -21.08
C LEU A 582 15.13 17.81 -21.83
N ASP A 583 16.35 17.48 -21.41
CA ASP A 583 17.54 17.99 -22.08
C ASP A 583 17.81 17.29 -23.43
N ALA A 584 18.55 17.97 -24.30
CA ALA A 584 18.89 17.44 -25.62
C ALA A 584 19.70 16.13 -25.55
N ALA A 585 20.50 15.95 -24.49
CA ALA A 585 21.29 14.75 -24.31
C ALA A 585 20.40 13.51 -24.10
N MET A 586 19.34 13.61 -23.30
CA MET A 586 18.38 12.53 -23.09
C MET A 586 17.48 12.32 -24.30
N LEU A 587 16.99 13.40 -24.93
CA LEU A 587 16.18 13.30 -26.15
C LEU A 587 16.91 12.54 -27.28
N ARG A 588 18.25 12.63 -27.34
CA ARG A 588 19.06 11.86 -28.30
C ARG A 588 19.09 10.35 -28.02
N ARG A 589 18.98 9.90 -26.76
CA ARG A 589 18.99 8.48 -26.38
C ARG A 589 17.60 7.86 -26.41
N LEU A 590 16.57 8.68 -26.31
CA LEU A 590 15.19 8.28 -26.49
C LEU A 590 14.83 8.39 -27.98
N GLU A 591 15.34 7.43 -28.75
CA GLU A 591 15.29 7.42 -30.22
C GLU A 591 13.85 7.49 -30.76
N LYS A 592 12.94 6.68 -30.18
CA LYS A 592 11.53 6.66 -30.54
C LYS A 592 10.73 7.49 -29.54
N ARG A 593 10.01 8.50 -30.02
CA ARG A 593 9.26 9.46 -29.18
C ARG A 593 7.79 9.39 -29.53
N ILE A 594 6.97 8.81 -28.67
CA ILE A 594 5.58 8.46 -28.95
C ILE A 594 4.65 9.37 -28.15
N LEU A 595 3.83 10.15 -28.84
CA LEU A 595 2.75 10.92 -28.25
C LEU A 595 1.61 9.98 -27.81
N VAL A 596 1.18 10.13 -26.56
CA VAL A 596 -0.01 9.52 -25.98
C VAL A 596 -1.04 10.62 -25.77
N PRO A 597 -1.87 10.92 -26.78
CA PRO A 597 -2.79 12.05 -26.76
C PRO A 597 -3.99 11.81 -25.84
N LEU A 598 -4.85 12.82 -25.72
CA LEU A 598 -6.19 12.66 -25.14
C LEU A 598 -7.01 11.66 -25.98
N PRO A 599 -7.94 10.91 -25.36
CA PRO A 599 -8.76 9.93 -26.05
C PRO A 599 -9.69 10.61 -27.09
N ASP A 600 -9.69 10.07 -28.31
CA ASP A 600 -10.63 10.43 -29.37
C ASP A 600 -12.07 9.98 -29.04
N PRO A 601 -13.10 10.45 -29.77
CA PRO A 601 -14.49 10.10 -29.47
C PRO A 601 -14.78 8.59 -29.44
N GLU A 602 -14.13 7.80 -30.30
CA GLU A 602 -14.30 6.34 -30.36
C GLU A 602 -13.67 5.67 -29.12
N ALA A 603 -12.48 6.12 -28.72
CA ALA A 603 -11.81 5.69 -27.51
C ALA A 603 -12.62 6.05 -26.26
N ARG A 604 -13.17 7.27 -26.18
CA ARG A 604 -14.03 7.70 -25.07
C ARG A 604 -15.29 6.83 -24.99
N ARG A 605 -15.95 6.56 -26.14
CA ARG A 605 -17.09 5.64 -26.20
C ARG A 605 -16.73 4.27 -25.63
N GLY A 606 -15.64 3.67 -26.14
CA GLY A 606 -15.19 2.36 -25.65
C GLY A 606 -14.76 2.34 -24.19
N MET A 607 -14.33 3.48 -23.62
CA MET A 607 -14.08 3.64 -22.19
C MET A 607 -15.37 3.72 -21.39
N PHE A 608 -16.37 4.49 -21.84
CA PHE A 608 -17.67 4.56 -21.18
C PHE A 608 -18.41 3.22 -21.21
N GLU A 609 -18.40 2.52 -22.34
CA GLU A 609 -18.99 1.18 -22.45
C GLU A 609 -18.30 0.17 -21.54
N MET A 610 -16.97 0.32 -21.34
CA MET A 610 -16.22 -0.54 -20.43
C MET A 610 -16.51 -0.21 -18.95
N LEU A 611 -16.63 1.07 -18.60
CA LEU A 611 -16.75 1.53 -17.22
C LEU A 611 -18.19 1.60 -16.71
N LEU A 612 -19.15 1.79 -17.62
CA LEU A 612 -20.59 1.85 -17.38
C LEU A 612 -21.32 0.89 -18.34
N PRO A 613 -21.10 -0.43 -18.23
CA PRO A 613 -21.77 -1.38 -19.11
C PRO A 613 -23.28 -1.42 -18.84
N SER A 614 -24.07 -1.47 -19.91
CA SER A 614 -25.53 -1.59 -19.82
C SER A 614 -25.95 -2.95 -19.27
N GLN A 615 -26.97 -2.99 -18.39
CA GLN A 615 -27.57 -4.23 -17.90
C GLN A 615 -28.89 -4.57 -18.58
N PRO A 616 -29.27 -5.87 -18.65
CA PRO A 616 -30.58 -6.27 -19.13
C PRO A 616 -31.69 -5.68 -18.25
N GLY A 617 -32.50 -4.78 -18.82
CA GLY A 617 -33.63 -4.12 -18.12
C GLY A 617 -33.37 -2.69 -17.66
N ASP A 618 -32.14 -2.18 -17.80
CA ASP A 618 -31.83 -0.77 -17.55
C ASP A 618 -32.22 0.09 -18.77
N GLU A 619 -32.57 1.35 -18.53
CA GLU A 619 -32.73 2.32 -19.62
C GLU A 619 -31.36 2.54 -20.28
N PRO A 620 -31.27 2.54 -21.63
CA PRO A 620 -30.01 2.70 -22.32
C PRO A 620 -29.35 4.02 -21.93
N LEU A 621 -28.12 3.95 -21.40
CA LEU A 621 -27.37 5.13 -21.04
C LEU A 621 -27.01 5.92 -22.32
N PRO A 622 -27.18 7.25 -22.33
CA PRO A 622 -26.87 8.09 -23.48
C PRO A 622 -25.35 8.27 -23.66
N HIS A 623 -24.67 7.22 -24.14
CA HIS A 623 -23.23 7.25 -24.39
C HIS A 623 -22.83 8.32 -25.42
N ASP A 624 -23.71 8.67 -26.36
CA ASP A 624 -23.47 9.74 -27.33
C ASP A 624 -23.30 11.10 -26.65
N VAL A 625 -24.18 11.42 -25.70
CA VAL A 625 -24.12 12.66 -24.91
C VAL A 625 -22.87 12.69 -24.04
N LEU A 626 -22.50 11.55 -23.43
CA LEU A 626 -21.26 11.41 -22.67
C LEU A 626 -20.03 11.70 -23.55
N VAL A 627 -19.98 11.17 -24.76
CA VAL A 627 -18.84 11.35 -25.68
C VAL A 627 -18.73 12.80 -26.16
N GLU A 628 -19.87 13.45 -26.45
CA GLU A 628 -19.93 14.85 -26.87
C GLU A 628 -19.52 15.79 -25.73
N LYS A 629 -20.09 15.63 -24.53
CA LYS A 629 -19.83 16.51 -23.38
C LYS A 629 -18.50 16.23 -22.66
N SER A 630 -17.77 15.17 -23.01
CA SER A 630 -16.47 14.81 -22.44
C SER A 630 -15.27 15.20 -23.32
N GLU A 631 -15.45 16.14 -24.24
CA GLU A 631 -14.33 16.68 -25.01
C GLU A 631 -13.24 17.26 -24.06
N GLY A 632 -11.97 16.90 -24.34
CA GLY A 632 -10.83 17.32 -23.53
C GLY A 632 -10.59 16.51 -22.24
N TYR A 633 -11.43 15.51 -21.94
CA TYR A 633 -11.24 14.66 -20.77
C TYR A 633 -10.10 13.65 -20.98
N SER A 634 -9.27 13.46 -19.95
CA SER A 634 -8.31 12.35 -19.90
C SER A 634 -9.00 11.03 -19.51
N GLY A 635 -8.32 9.90 -19.67
CA GLY A 635 -8.84 8.60 -19.21
C GLY A 635 -9.09 8.56 -17.69
N SER A 636 -8.29 9.30 -16.91
CA SER A 636 -8.53 9.51 -15.48
C SER A 636 -9.79 10.32 -15.21
N ASP A 637 -10.03 11.40 -15.96
CA ASP A 637 -11.23 12.23 -15.81
C ASP A 637 -12.50 11.43 -16.15
N ILE A 638 -12.47 10.62 -17.23
CA ILE A 638 -13.57 9.73 -17.62
C ILE A 638 -13.87 8.72 -16.52
N ARG A 639 -12.84 8.14 -15.88
CA ARG A 639 -13.02 7.22 -14.75
C ARG A 639 -13.68 7.90 -13.55
N ILE A 640 -13.29 9.14 -13.25
CA ILE A 640 -13.90 9.93 -12.17
C ILE A 640 -15.35 10.26 -12.52
N LEU A 641 -15.65 10.65 -13.75
CA LEU A 641 -17.01 10.90 -14.23
C LEU A 641 -17.90 9.65 -14.11
N CYS A 642 -17.41 8.48 -14.54
CA CYS A 642 -18.15 7.23 -14.40
C CYS A 642 -18.39 6.86 -12.94
N LYS A 643 -17.38 7.06 -12.08
CA LYS A 643 -17.50 6.83 -10.64
C LYS A 643 -18.54 7.76 -10.01
N GLU A 644 -18.54 9.04 -10.38
CA GLU A 644 -19.49 10.02 -9.89
C GLU A 644 -20.93 9.69 -10.34
N ALA A 645 -21.12 9.23 -11.58
CA ALA A 645 -22.40 8.73 -12.07
C ALA A 645 -22.87 7.48 -11.29
N ALA A 646 -21.98 6.50 -11.09
CA ALA A 646 -22.28 5.27 -10.35
C ALA A 646 -22.58 5.51 -8.86
N MET A 647 -22.11 6.62 -8.28
CA MET A 647 -22.41 7.00 -6.91
C MET A 647 -23.81 7.61 -6.74
N GLN A 648 -24.46 8.09 -7.80
CA GLN A 648 -25.76 8.78 -7.67
C GLN A 648 -26.90 7.87 -7.19
N PRO A 649 -27.08 6.63 -7.70
CA PRO A 649 -28.10 5.72 -7.17
C PRO A 649 -27.88 5.40 -5.69
N LEU A 650 -26.61 5.26 -5.29
CA LEU A 650 -26.25 5.06 -3.89
C LEU A 650 -26.60 6.29 -3.05
N ARG A 651 -26.30 7.52 -3.50
CA ARG A 651 -26.66 8.75 -2.79
C ARG A 651 -28.18 8.92 -2.60
N ARG A 652 -29.00 8.58 -3.62
CA ARG A 652 -30.47 8.55 -3.46
C ARG A 652 -30.90 7.56 -2.40
N THR A 653 -30.33 6.36 -2.43
CA THR A 653 -30.64 5.28 -1.48
C THR A 653 -30.23 5.68 -0.07
N LEU A 654 -29.04 6.25 0.11
CA LEU A 654 -28.55 6.76 1.38
C LEU A 654 -29.40 7.91 1.91
N ALA A 655 -29.88 8.83 1.06
CA ALA A 655 -30.79 9.89 1.49
C ALA A 655 -32.11 9.36 2.06
N ILE A 656 -32.66 8.29 1.47
CA ILE A 656 -33.87 7.61 2.01
C ILE A 656 -33.55 6.93 3.35
N LEU A 657 -32.38 6.30 3.47
CA LEU A 657 -31.96 5.61 4.68
C LEU A 657 -31.58 6.58 5.82
N GLU A 658 -31.09 7.76 5.49
CA GLU A 658 -30.82 8.84 6.47
C GLU A 658 -32.12 9.42 7.04
N ASP A 659 -33.21 9.42 6.27
CA ASP A 659 -34.55 9.85 6.71
C ASP A 659 -35.27 8.80 7.57
N ARG A 660 -34.77 7.55 7.60
CA ARG A 660 -35.27 6.49 8.48
C ARG A 660 -34.52 6.49 9.81
N GLU A 661 -35.26 6.64 10.92
CA GLU A 661 -34.69 6.65 12.27
C GLU A 661 -34.08 5.28 12.66
N ASP A 662 -34.66 4.17 12.16
CA ASP A 662 -34.25 2.81 12.53
C ASP A 662 -33.06 2.25 11.71
N VAL A 663 -32.36 1.27 12.30
CA VAL A 663 -31.36 0.45 11.58
C VAL A 663 -32.12 -0.59 10.76
N VAL A 664 -32.14 -0.41 9.44
CA VAL A 664 -32.75 -1.35 8.50
C VAL A 664 -31.90 -2.63 8.47
N PRO A 665 -32.46 -3.82 8.81
CA PRO A 665 -31.77 -5.10 8.64
C PRO A 665 -31.24 -5.26 7.22
N GLU A 666 -30.13 -5.98 7.04
CA GLU A 666 -29.50 -6.16 5.72
C GLU A 666 -30.46 -6.74 4.66
N GLU A 667 -31.38 -7.58 5.10
CA GLU A 667 -32.44 -8.22 4.29
C GLU A 667 -33.52 -7.22 3.81
N GLU A 668 -33.67 -6.09 4.49
CA GLU A 668 -34.66 -5.04 4.20
C GLU A 668 -34.02 -3.81 3.50
N LEU A 669 -32.71 -3.83 3.26
CA LEU A 669 -32.04 -2.71 2.59
C LEU A 669 -32.58 -2.54 1.16
N PRO A 670 -32.98 -1.32 0.78
CA PRO A 670 -33.43 -1.05 -0.58
C PRO A 670 -32.31 -1.37 -1.57
N LYS A 671 -32.63 -2.16 -2.59
CA LYS A 671 -31.69 -2.47 -3.67
C LYS A 671 -31.25 -1.18 -4.35
N ILE A 672 -29.96 -1.04 -4.59
CA ILE A 672 -29.42 0.09 -5.33
C ILE A 672 -30.01 0.07 -6.74
N GLY A 673 -30.74 1.14 -7.06
CA GLY A 673 -31.36 1.33 -8.37
C GLY A 673 -30.34 1.48 -9.52
N PRO A 674 -30.80 1.49 -10.77
CA PRO A 674 -29.94 1.73 -11.92
C PRO A 674 -29.45 3.19 -11.94
N ILE A 675 -28.41 3.42 -12.76
CA ILE A 675 -27.96 4.77 -13.10
C ILE A 675 -28.99 5.38 -14.04
N LEU A 676 -29.52 6.55 -13.69
CA LEU A 676 -30.51 7.25 -14.51
C LEU A 676 -29.80 8.24 -15.46
N PRO A 677 -30.41 8.63 -16.59
CA PRO A 677 -29.84 9.65 -17.48
C PRO A 677 -29.53 10.98 -16.75
N GLU A 678 -30.35 11.40 -15.80
CA GLU A 678 -30.13 12.61 -14.99
C GLU A 678 -28.86 12.54 -14.11
N ASP A 679 -28.45 11.33 -13.73
CA ASP A 679 -27.24 11.11 -12.93
C ASP A 679 -25.98 11.44 -13.70
N ILE A 680 -26.03 11.21 -15.02
CA ILE A 680 -24.95 11.56 -15.94
C ILE A 680 -24.82 13.07 -16.03
N ASP A 681 -25.92 13.81 -16.18
CA ASP A 681 -25.87 15.28 -16.24
C ASP A 681 -25.32 15.88 -14.94
N ARG A 682 -25.70 15.32 -13.78
CA ARG A 682 -25.13 15.72 -12.47
C ARG A 682 -23.65 15.37 -12.35
N ALA A 683 -23.24 14.22 -12.86
CA ALA A 683 -21.84 13.83 -12.86
C ALA A 683 -21.01 14.77 -13.74
N LEU A 684 -21.50 15.10 -14.95
CA LEU A 684 -20.89 16.04 -15.88
C LEU A 684 -20.81 17.46 -15.31
N SER A 685 -21.78 17.92 -14.51
CA SER A 685 -21.69 19.23 -13.85
C SER A 685 -20.62 19.29 -12.76
N ASN A 686 -20.32 18.14 -12.15
CA ASN A 686 -19.38 18.03 -11.01
C ASN A 686 -17.95 17.68 -11.45
N THR A 687 -17.76 17.11 -12.64
CA THR A 687 -16.44 16.79 -13.18
C THR A 687 -16.00 17.80 -14.24
N ARG A 688 -14.71 18.13 -14.28
CA ARG A 688 -14.13 19.04 -15.29
C ARG A 688 -12.85 18.43 -15.87
N PRO A 689 -12.51 18.73 -17.13
CA PRO A 689 -11.31 18.19 -17.77
C PRO A 689 -10.04 18.76 -17.14
N SER A 690 -9.13 17.88 -16.71
CA SER A 690 -7.89 18.28 -16.02
C SER A 690 -6.72 18.54 -16.98
N ALA A 691 -6.75 17.95 -18.17
CA ALA A 691 -5.58 17.83 -19.04
C ALA A 691 -5.64 18.67 -20.34
N HIS A 692 -6.76 19.34 -20.62
CA HIS A 692 -7.01 20.03 -21.90
C HIS A 692 -6.18 21.31 -22.12
N LEU A 693 -5.80 22.01 -21.04
CA LEU A 693 -5.13 23.33 -21.09
C LEU A 693 -3.79 23.34 -21.85
N HIS A 694 -3.12 22.19 -21.94
CA HIS A 694 -1.78 22.07 -22.52
C HIS A 694 -1.71 21.20 -23.79
N ALA A 695 -2.85 20.82 -24.37
CA ALA A 695 -2.90 19.94 -25.54
C ALA A 695 -1.99 20.43 -26.70
N HIS A 696 -2.11 21.72 -27.04
CA HIS A 696 -1.31 22.35 -28.10
C HIS A 696 0.22 22.28 -27.88
N LEU A 697 0.69 22.22 -26.63
CA LEU A 697 2.12 22.10 -26.33
C LEU A 697 2.63 20.70 -26.67
N TYR A 698 1.80 19.68 -26.45
CA TYR A 698 2.14 18.30 -26.80
C TYR A 698 2.14 18.09 -28.31
N ASP A 699 1.18 18.67 -29.03
CA ASP A 699 1.13 18.61 -30.48
C ASP A 699 2.36 19.29 -31.09
N LYS A 700 2.67 20.52 -30.64
CA LYS A 700 3.88 21.24 -31.07
C LYS A 700 5.15 20.43 -30.79
N PHE A 701 5.30 19.87 -29.59
CA PHE A 701 6.47 19.04 -29.27
C PHE A 701 6.52 17.78 -30.15
N ASN A 702 5.38 17.19 -30.47
CA ASN A 702 5.28 16.02 -31.33
C ASN A 702 5.61 16.35 -32.80
N ASP A 703 5.32 17.57 -33.27
CA ASP A 703 5.74 18.03 -34.59
C ASP A 703 7.26 18.27 -34.65
N ASP A 704 7.83 18.85 -33.59
CA ASP A 704 9.26 19.14 -33.52
C ASP A 704 10.13 17.87 -33.30
N TYR A 705 9.65 16.92 -32.50
CA TYR A 705 10.45 15.81 -31.97
C TYR A 705 9.79 14.43 -32.02
N GLY A 706 8.50 14.35 -32.33
CA GLY A 706 7.71 13.13 -32.25
C GLY A 706 8.00 12.12 -33.36
N SER A 707 7.63 10.88 -33.09
CA SER A 707 7.61 9.79 -34.06
C SER A 707 6.18 9.60 -34.56
N GLN A 708 5.98 9.72 -35.86
CA GLN A 708 4.69 9.52 -36.50
C GLN A 708 4.79 8.40 -37.54
N ILE A 709 3.72 7.61 -37.67
CA ILE A 709 3.56 6.74 -38.82
C ILE A 709 2.96 7.62 -39.91
N LEU A 710 3.76 7.99 -40.90
CA LEU A 710 3.26 8.66 -42.10
C LEU A 710 2.24 7.72 -42.75
N LYS A 711 1.02 8.22 -42.95
CA LYS A 711 -0.05 7.49 -43.64
C LYS A 711 0.25 7.36 -45.13
#